data_AF-A0AAN0J7U7-F1
#
_entry.id   AF-A0AAN0J7U7-F1
#
_cell.length_a   1.000
_cell.length_b   1.000
_cell.length_c   1.000
_cell.angle_alpha   90.00
_cell.angle_beta   90.00
_cell.angle_gamma   90.00
#
_symmetry.space_group_name_H-M   'P 1'
#
loop_
_entity.id
_entity.type
_entity.pdbx_description
1 polymer ?
#
loop_
_entity_poly.entity_id
_entity_poly.type
_entity_poly.pdbx_seq_one_letter_code
_entity_poly.pdbx_strand_id
1 'polypeptide(L)'
;MSNELEEFIIEHEIEVTPSALKKLDEVYGVTKLEHLDFMQKEDLMEAGIKVVQCRALLYHYDRYKKRTSATPDDVSISLSPLQLSYNVIKQAPKSKKQFQIKYVLCIDMFIINQEERCISVNPEQDTMEFLIREICSIHHLDQELTLELYNKNGIPLNVNEYTSNLTLSKWEVQLNDSYYVLPRRKSQPFWDPPATILDEANEKGQSKLKVLSEVFGHFTIDVNFDTLTVKKVLQKASRILNIPSCFLTLHKNVFDDPMSEDDKIAFDAEACEPEVIIRFKELHSIDTDFGKPSYIPLQEQTEKGLAKFYSVLKYLAYQTHFLCHKIANAVSKIADCVPLTAALHQFRKFSSFYHLSYLAILFEGFYTLSKAFLANFCNVNDNQVFEFFDYIFGYIMKYSENLYDEHTLEFDIIELRCPITSNKIIEPVTVITDAPVTNQLSYERKAAVKLIKNKEVLPECGDCIEEQDLMPNEQLQHYLIAFSFSSHFAEIQALKISSGKMKIRPLMFPCSWKELRENVIKVRKEDFSGKTYCFTCNKEGHLSVYLGNTKTAKPQHFFYNPITCEQDTYSEDDLEEIKEKSVTHNIAEFLHPKAKALLKDFESSQKSAESSSKEGITREPKEAIMVVLDTSSSMSGEIFKEYAPNDKYRRITAAVDFFTAFANRTQAYEFPHVLGAIYFNDTPKEVLSLSELQANFETTINKANNEVRGQTALYDALKAAANTLSEFTSQFPSCHRRILCLTDGKDNRSKATPFDVSAFLAKKNVVVDSILITSGGNANLKAISHATGGLCFLPKNRREGTRIFEMETLLSVRQRSERKLPSLSSQADFDQIQQRDYDSTDPYSFKSTFFEGIDETVTCSAKRMITLATIMSDEHLSHTSSSKQPNVQSLMRELKTYVKNPHQDIEVFPDEKNICQWKIILRGPSGTPYSGGVFLIFAKFPKEYPYKPPEMRFITPIYHCNINSNGRICHPILGRNYLPTLSIKEIFDHIYGLLMAPEPDDPLDSVLAEEFHTEKDEYMRKARELTQDKATKVTWENYKKALGEEAGDVSDDFKCPLTGKLFINPVSTPSGHTYERDALLEYMARNDNMDPKSKQRIANDELRPNSIIKKLVDNFRKTNLV
;
A
#
# COMPACT_ATOMS: atom_id res chain seq x y z
N MET A 1 33.28 -9.76 45.18
CA MET A 1 32.06 -9.59 44.36
C MET A 1 31.91 -10.71 43.33
N SER A 2 30.70 -10.92 42.82
CA SER A 2 30.38 -11.89 41.76
C SER A 2 30.69 -11.32 40.37
N ASN A 3 31.01 -12.22 39.44
CA ASN A 3 31.23 -11.86 38.04
C ASN A 3 30.00 -11.18 37.44
N GLU A 4 28.78 -11.52 37.86
CA GLU A 4 27.56 -10.92 37.33
C GLU A 4 27.47 -9.42 37.62
N LEU A 5 27.78 -8.99 38.84
CA LEU A 5 27.74 -7.58 39.22
C LEU A 5 28.86 -6.78 38.53
N GLU A 6 30.05 -7.36 38.43
CA GLU A 6 31.17 -6.75 37.70
C GLU A 6 30.88 -6.67 36.20
N GLU A 7 30.37 -7.74 35.59
CA GLU A 7 29.94 -7.77 34.19
C GLU A 7 28.84 -6.75 33.94
N PHE A 8 27.86 -6.60 34.84
CA PHE A 8 26.80 -5.61 34.68
C PHE A 8 27.30 -4.16 34.79
N ILE A 9 28.21 -3.88 35.73
CA ILE A 9 28.86 -2.58 35.87
C ILE A 9 29.67 -2.25 34.60
N ILE A 10 30.37 -3.23 34.05
CA ILE A 10 31.15 -3.10 32.80
C ILE A 10 30.23 -2.97 31.58
N GLU A 11 29.20 -3.81 31.45
CA GLU A 11 28.26 -3.87 30.33
C GLU A 11 27.46 -2.57 30.19
N HIS A 12 27.17 -1.91 31.32
CA HIS A 12 26.44 -0.65 31.34
C HIS A 12 27.35 0.57 31.54
N GLU A 13 28.66 0.39 31.40
CA GLU A 13 29.69 1.44 31.48
C GLU A 13 29.59 2.30 32.74
N ILE A 14 29.19 1.70 33.86
CA ILE A 14 29.08 2.39 35.13
C ILE A 14 30.47 2.44 35.76
N GLU A 15 31.10 3.61 35.76
CA GLU A 15 32.37 3.75 36.46
C GLU A 15 32.18 3.61 37.98
N VAL A 16 32.87 2.66 38.60
CA VAL A 16 32.91 2.53 40.07
C VAL A 16 34.37 2.38 40.52
N THR A 17 34.78 3.12 41.53
CA THR A 17 36.17 3.01 42.03
C THR A 17 36.39 1.68 42.75
N PRO A 18 37.60 1.08 42.69
CA PRO A 18 37.90 -0.16 43.41
C PRO A 18 37.66 -0.05 44.93
N SER A 19 37.87 1.13 45.50
CA SER A 19 37.56 1.41 46.91
C SER A 19 36.06 1.36 47.18
N ALA A 20 35.23 1.85 46.25
CA ALA A 20 33.78 1.82 46.41
C ALA A 20 33.23 0.40 46.24
N LEU A 21 33.76 -0.37 45.29
CA LEU A 21 33.43 -1.80 45.14
C LEU A 21 33.79 -2.61 46.39
N LYS A 22 34.96 -2.36 46.97
CA LYS A 22 35.38 -3.01 48.22
C LYS A 22 34.44 -2.64 49.38
N LYS A 23 34.00 -1.39 49.45
CA LYS A 23 33.08 -0.91 50.49
C LYS A 23 31.67 -1.48 50.30
N LEU A 24 31.20 -1.59 49.07
CA LEU A 24 29.97 -2.29 48.71
C LEU A 24 29.97 -3.75 49.18
N ASP A 25 31.07 -4.46 48.98
CA ASP A 25 31.24 -5.86 49.39
C ASP A 25 31.36 -5.99 50.93
N GLU A 26 32.33 -5.30 51.56
CA GLU A 26 32.66 -5.47 52.98
C GLU A 26 31.64 -4.83 53.94
N VAL A 27 31.02 -3.70 53.56
CA VAL A 27 30.10 -2.94 54.45
C VAL A 27 28.65 -3.26 54.15
N TYR A 28 28.28 -3.32 52.87
CA TYR A 28 26.89 -3.46 52.44
C TYR A 28 26.54 -4.87 51.95
N GLY A 29 27.52 -5.78 51.85
CA GLY A 29 27.28 -7.16 51.42
C GLY A 29 26.89 -7.31 49.94
N VAL A 30 27.15 -6.29 49.12
CA VAL A 30 26.69 -6.21 47.73
C VAL A 30 27.68 -6.96 46.86
N THR A 31 27.44 -8.26 46.77
CA THR A 31 28.29 -9.18 46.01
C THR A 31 27.63 -9.59 44.69
N LYS A 32 26.32 -9.41 44.52
CA LYS A 32 25.57 -9.77 43.31
C LYS A 32 24.59 -8.67 42.91
N LEU A 33 24.16 -8.67 41.64
CA LEU A 33 23.12 -7.76 41.14
C LEU A 33 21.85 -7.76 42.00
N GLU A 34 21.37 -8.95 42.40
CA GLU A 34 20.17 -9.10 43.23
C GLU A 34 20.28 -8.41 44.61
N HIS A 35 21.48 -8.09 45.07
CA HIS A 35 21.67 -7.34 46.32
C HIS A 35 21.47 -5.83 46.11
N LEU A 36 21.56 -5.32 44.88
CA LEU A 36 21.26 -3.92 44.55
C LEU A 36 19.78 -3.58 44.72
N ASP A 37 18.87 -4.57 44.62
CA ASP A 37 17.43 -4.40 44.86
C ASP A 37 17.11 -3.74 46.21
N PHE A 38 17.98 -3.97 47.21
CA PHE A 38 17.74 -3.59 48.59
C PHE A 38 18.54 -2.34 49.01
N MET A 39 19.32 -1.75 48.10
CA MET A 39 20.09 -0.54 48.37
C MET A 39 19.34 0.71 47.95
N GLN A 40 19.40 1.74 48.81
CA GLN A 40 19.00 3.08 48.43
C GLN A 40 20.18 3.84 47.84
N LYS A 41 19.88 4.94 47.14
CA LYS A 41 20.91 5.81 46.54
C LYS A 41 21.89 6.32 47.60
N GLU A 42 21.42 6.57 48.81
CA GLU A 42 22.19 7.02 49.96
C GLU A 42 23.27 6.00 50.35
N ASP A 43 22.94 4.71 50.35
CA ASP A 43 23.86 3.62 50.68
C ASP A 43 24.98 3.48 49.63
N LEU A 44 24.63 3.61 48.33
CA LEU A 44 25.59 3.59 47.22
C LEU A 44 26.53 4.80 47.26
N MET A 45 26.00 5.98 47.61
CA MET A 45 26.83 7.18 47.78
C MET A 45 27.77 7.05 48.99
N GLU A 46 27.29 6.46 50.10
CA GLU A 46 28.11 6.21 51.28
C GLU A 46 29.19 5.15 51.01
N ALA A 47 28.98 4.25 50.04
CA ALA A 47 30.01 3.37 49.50
C ALA A 47 31.07 4.12 48.67
N GLY A 48 30.86 5.38 48.30
CA GLY A 48 31.81 6.20 47.53
C GLY A 48 31.52 6.24 46.03
N ILE A 49 30.29 5.91 45.62
CA ILE A 49 29.82 5.99 44.24
C ILE A 49 29.24 7.39 43.98
N LYS A 50 29.59 8.02 42.86
CA LYS A 50 29.09 9.36 42.56
C LYS A 50 27.59 9.33 42.30
N VAL A 51 26.90 10.46 42.54
CA VAL A 51 25.46 10.64 42.32
C VAL A 51 25.00 10.18 40.92
N VAL A 52 25.76 10.54 39.89
CA VAL A 52 25.48 10.19 38.48
C VAL A 52 25.61 8.68 38.26
N GLN A 53 26.67 8.09 38.80
CA GLN A 53 26.93 6.65 38.73
C GLN A 53 25.86 5.85 39.49
N CYS A 54 25.40 6.33 40.65
CA CYS A 54 24.31 5.70 41.40
C CYS A 54 23.00 5.68 40.59
N ARG A 55 22.67 6.80 39.93
CA ARG A 55 21.48 6.90 39.08
C ARG A 55 21.58 5.96 37.87
N ALA A 56 22.72 5.92 37.20
CA ALA A 56 22.97 5.01 36.09
C ALA A 56 22.86 3.54 36.54
N LEU A 57 23.52 3.19 37.66
CA LEU A 57 23.53 1.84 38.22
C LEU A 57 22.12 1.35 38.56
N LEU A 58 21.33 2.15 39.26
CA LEU A 58 19.95 1.81 39.63
C LEU A 58 19.01 1.75 38.42
N TYR A 59 19.15 2.68 37.47
CA TYR A 59 18.33 2.73 36.26
C TYR A 59 18.56 1.53 35.32
N HIS A 60 19.83 1.20 35.04
CA HIS A 60 20.17 0.04 34.22
C HIS A 60 19.77 -1.27 34.90
N TYR A 61 19.83 -1.30 36.22
CA TYR A 61 19.48 -2.48 37.01
C TYR A 61 17.98 -2.76 36.93
N ASP A 62 17.14 -1.73 37.09
CA ASP A 62 15.68 -1.84 36.91
C ASP A 62 15.29 -2.31 35.50
N ARG A 63 16.04 -1.89 34.49
CA ARG A 63 15.85 -2.32 33.10
C ARG A 63 16.30 -3.77 32.88
N TYR A 64 17.40 -4.18 33.51
CA TYR A 64 17.89 -5.55 33.50
C TYR A 64 16.88 -6.49 34.16
N LYS A 65 16.39 -6.17 35.36
CA LYS A 65 15.38 -6.95 36.09
C LYS A 65 14.08 -7.15 35.30
N LYS A 66 13.64 -6.13 34.54
CA LYS A 66 12.49 -6.23 33.61
C LYS A 66 12.74 -7.15 32.41
N ARG A 67 14.00 -7.37 32.02
CA ARG A 67 14.39 -8.23 30.89
C ARG A 67 14.67 -9.67 31.30
N THR A 68 15.18 -9.90 32.51
CA THR A 68 15.67 -11.21 32.97
C THR A 68 14.66 -12.02 33.78
N SER A 69 13.41 -11.56 33.94
CA SER A 69 12.30 -12.38 34.47
C SER A 69 11.81 -13.48 33.51
N ALA A 70 12.72 -14.09 32.74
CA ALA A 70 12.51 -15.30 31.95
C ALA A 70 13.47 -16.39 32.49
N THR A 71 12.92 -17.55 32.80
CA THR A 71 13.55 -18.62 33.60
C THR A 71 14.85 -19.20 33.00
N PRO A 72 15.84 -19.60 33.83
CA PRO A 72 17.14 -20.06 33.39
C PRO A 72 17.29 -21.59 33.41
N ASP A 73 17.94 -22.17 32.39
CA ASP A 73 18.62 -23.47 32.48
C ASP A 73 19.91 -23.43 31.62
N ASP A 74 21.03 -23.72 32.29
CA ASP A 74 22.37 -24.17 31.84
C ASP A 74 23.33 -23.24 31.05
N VAL A 75 24.65 -23.11 31.33
CA VAL A 75 25.60 -23.61 32.37
C VAL A 75 26.98 -22.90 32.18
N SER A 76 27.59 -22.49 33.31
CA SER A 76 29.01 -22.29 33.74
C SER A 76 30.21 -21.93 32.80
N ILE A 77 30.73 -20.71 32.98
CA ILE A 77 32.05 -20.25 33.52
C ILE A 77 33.34 -21.11 33.37
N SER A 78 34.46 -20.49 32.90
CA SER A 78 35.80 -20.49 33.55
C SER A 78 36.81 -19.52 32.89
N LEU A 79 37.46 -18.68 33.72
CA LEU A 79 38.32 -17.53 33.37
C LEU A 79 39.74 -17.65 34.00
N SER A 80 40.76 -17.27 33.21
CA SER A 80 41.93 -16.39 33.56
C SER A 80 43.27 -17.00 34.07
N PRO A 81 44.43 -16.25 34.20
CA PRO A 81 44.88 -14.96 33.59
C PRO A 81 46.41 -14.84 33.19
N LEU A 82 46.74 -13.79 32.40
CA LEU A 82 47.98 -12.92 32.33
C LEU A 82 49.37 -13.56 32.03
N GLN A 83 50.35 -13.00 31.29
CA GLN A 83 50.79 -11.60 31.09
C GLN A 83 51.85 -11.48 29.94
N LEU A 84 51.72 -10.43 29.11
CA LEU A 84 52.72 -9.59 28.38
C LEU A 84 54.08 -10.14 27.86
N SER A 85 54.33 -10.01 26.53
CA SER A 85 55.44 -9.20 25.97
C SER A 85 55.41 -9.14 24.43
N TYR A 86 55.55 -7.94 23.86
CA TYR A 86 55.62 -7.66 22.42
C TYR A 86 57.08 -7.85 21.94
N ASN A 87 57.32 -8.77 21.01
CA ASN A 87 58.21 -8.64 19.84
C ASN A 87 58.41 -9.99 19.14
N VAL A 88 58.58 -9.90 17.82
CA VAL A 88 58.96 -10.95 16.85
C VAL A 88 57.80 -11.65 16.15
N ILE A 89 57.64 -11.24 14.88
CA ILE A 89 56.97 -11.93 13.79
C ILE A 89 57.38 -13.42 13.77
N LYS A 90 56.45 -14.32 14.12
CA LYS A 90 56.38 -15.73 13.69
C LYS A 90 54.91 -16.19 13.77
N GLN A 91 54.50 -16.98 12.78
CA GLN A 91 53.13 -17.45 12.57
C GLN A 91 52.59 -18.35 13.70
N ALA A 92 51.30 -18.14 14.03
CA ALA A 92 50.29 -19.00 14.70
C ALA A 92 50.47 -19.33 16.21
N PRO A 93 49.39 -19.54 17.04
CA PRO A 93 48.04 -20.02 16.69
C PRO A 93 46.83 -19.23 17.29
N LYS A 94 45.64 -19.63 16.82
CA LYS A 94 44.28 -19.09 17.08
C LYS A 94 43.82 -19.21 18.56
N SER A 95 43.29 -18.13 19.13
CA SER A 95 42.02 -18.10 19.89
C SER A 95 41.71 -16.68 20.39
N LYS A 96 41.41 -15.76 19.48
CA LYS A 96 40.71 -14.50 19.79
C LYS A 96 39.28 -14.67 19.30
N LYS A 97 38.26 -14.24 20.06
CA LYS A 97 36.88 -14.08 19.55
C LYS A 97 37.01 -13.32 18.22
N GLN A 98 36.79 -14.00 17.10
CA GLN A 98 36.94 -13.40 15.78
C GLN A 98 35.85 -12.34 15.67
N PHE A 99 36.25 -11.08 15.51
CA PHE A 99 35.31 -10.04 15.17
C PHE A 99 34.85 -10.33 13.74
N GLN A 100 33.57 -10.68 13.59
CA GLN A 100 32.99 -11.07 12.31
C GLN A 100 31.96 -10.03 11.91
N ILE A 101 32.07 -9.59 10.66
CA ILE A 101 31.01 -8.83 10.00
C ILE A 101 30.37 -9.70 8.93
N LYS A 102 29.12 -9.39 8.61
CA LYS A 102 28.30 -10.09 7.63
C LYS A 102 28.12 -9.23 6.40
N TYR A 103 28.02 -9.86 5.24
CA TYR A 103 27.70 -9.14 4.03
C TYR A 103 26.95 -9.99 3.00
N VAL A 104 26.26 -9.31 2.09
CA VAL A 104 25.55 -9.87 0.94
C VAL A 104 26.08 -9.21 -0.33
N LEU A 105 26.62 -10.00 -1.26
CA LEU A 105 27.18 -9.49 -2.53
C LEU A 105 26.12 -9.43 -3.63
N CYS A 106 25.73 -8.20 -3.98
CA CYS A 106 24.63 -7.85 -4.86
C CYS A 106 24.96 -7.91 -6.37
N ILE A 107 25.87 -8.77 -6.84
CA ILE A 107 26.19 -8.90 -8.28
C ILE A 107 24.92 -9.25 -9.08
N ASP A 108 24.18 -10.24 -8.59
CA ASP A 108 22.92 -10.69 -9.17
C ASP A 108 21.78 -10.48 -8.17
N MET A 109 21.48 -9.22 -7.88
CA MET A 109 20.29 -8.83 -7.11
C MET A 109 19.06 -9.61 -7.62
N PHE A 110 18.26 -10.15 -6.70
CA PHE A 110 17.02 -10.88 -6.97
C PHE A 110 17.14 -12.36 -7.40
N ILE A 111 18.34 -12.96 -7.40
CA ILE A 111 18.48 -14.42 -7.49
C ILE A 111 18.15 -15.08 -6.14
N ILE A 112 17.41 -16.19 -6.19
CA ILE A 112 16.99 -16.99 -5.03
C ILE A 112 18.24 -17.54 -4.30
N ASN A 113 18.29 -17.38 -2.96
CA ASN A 113 19.32 -17.91 -2.05
C ASN A 113 20.69 -17.19 -2.01
N GLN A 114 20.73 -15.85 -1.99
CA GLN A 114 21.95 -15.19 -1.56
C GLN A 114 22.13 -15.35 -0.03
N GLU A 115 23.19 -16.06 0.37
CA GLU A 115 23.53 -16.28 1.78
C GLU A 115 24.38 -15.14 2.34
N GLU A 116 24.07 -14.70 3.58
CA GLU A 116 24.96 -13.81 4.35
C GLU A 116 26.31 -14.50 4.56
N ARG A 117 27.38 -13.92 4.02
CA ARG A 117 28.74 -14.40 4.24
C ARG A 117 29.37 -13.65 5.39
N CYS A 118 30.25 -14.33 6.14
CA CYS A 118 31.00 -13.72 7.23
C CYS A 118 32.46 -13.54 6.82
N ILE A 119 33.03 -12.40 7.20
CA ILE A 119 34.46 -12.13 7.07
C ILE A 119 35.01 -11.77 8.44
N SER A 120 36.15 -12.37 8.78
CA SER A 120 36.86 -12.06 10.02
C SER A 120 37.72 -10.83 9.80
N VAL A 121 37.53 -9.83 10.65
CA VAL A 121 38.27 -8.57 10.61
C VAL A 121 38.83 -8.24 12.00
N ASN A 122 39.77 -7.31 12.07
CA ASN A 122 40.27 -6.69 13.27
C ASN A 122 39.98 -5.18 13.19
N PRO A 123 38.96 -4.66 13.89
CA PRO A 123 38.53 -3.28 13.70
C PRO A 123 39.62 -2.22 13.92
N GLU A 124 40.58 -2.47 14.80
CA GLU A 124 41.67 -1.53 15.10
C GLU A 124 42.79 -1.52 14.05
N GLN A 125 42.92 -2.58 13.24
CA GLN A 125 44.04 -2.76 12.32
C GLN A 125 43.60 -2.80 10.85
N ASP A 126 42.47 -3.44 10.59
CA ASP A 126 41.94 -3.60 9.25
C ASP A 126 41.23 -2.32 8.83
N THR A 127 41.44 -1.94 7.56
CA THR A 127 40.85 -0.73 6.95
C THR A 127 39.65 -1.08 6.09
N MET A 128 38.87 -0.07 5.71
CA MET A 128 37.80 -0.25 4.72
C MET A 128 38.35 -0.78 3.38
N GLU A 129 39.55 -0.34 2.98
CA GLU A 129 40.25 -0.85 1.79
C GLU A 129 40.65 -2.32 1.93
N PHE A 130 41.12 -2.72 3.11
CA PHE A 130 41.39 -4.13 3.40
C PHE A 130 40.12 -4.97 3.22
N LEU A 131 38.99 -4.50 3.78
CA LEU A 131 37.70 -5.17 3.66
C LEU A 131 37.26 -5.32 2.19
N ILE A 132 37.33 -4.24 1.40
CA ILE A 132 37.01 -4.25 -0.02
C ILE A 132 37.89 -5.26 -0.77
N ARG A 133 39.20 -5.21 -0.55
CA ARG A 133 40.17 -6.10 -1.20
C ARG A 133 39.92 -7.56 -0.86
N GLU A 134 39.61 -7.85 0.41
CA GLU A 134 39.37 -9.21 0.86
C GLU A 134 38.06 -9.78 0.28
N ILE A 135 36.98 -8.98 0.21
CA ILE A 135 35.75 -9.37 -0.48
C ILE A 135 36.02 -9.60 -1.98
N CYS A 136 36.72 -8.70 -2.66
CA CYS A 136 37.09 -8.89 -4.07
C CYS A 136 37.89 -10.18 -4.29
N SER A 137 38.82 -10.50 -3.38
CA SER A 137 39.62 -11.73 -3.41
C SER A 137 38.78 -12.99 -3.23
N ILE A 138 37.85 -12.99 -2.26
CA ILE A 138 36.93 -14.10 -1.97
C ILE A 138 36.03 -14.43 -3.17
N HIS A 139 35.63 -13.42 -3.93
CA HIS A 139 34.71 -13.58 -5.08
C HIS A 139 35.40 -13.52 -6.44
N HIS A 140 36.74 -13.45 -6.46
CA HIS A 140 37.54 -13.39 -7.69
C HIS A 140 37.10 -12.27 -8.66
N LEU A 141 36.81 -11.09 -8.12
CA LEU A 141 36.36 -9.94 -8.91
C LEU A 141 37.53 -9.32 -9.69
N ASP A 142 37.21 -8.73 -10.84
CA ASP A 142 38.18 -8.05 -11.71
C ASP A 142 38.89 -6.92 -10.97
N GLN A 143 40.19 -6.74 -11.26
CA GLN A 143 41.01 -5.68 -10.68
C GLN A 143 40.55 -4.27 -11.09
N GLU A 144 39.78 -4.14 -12.17
CA GLU A 144 39.15 -2.88 -12.59
C GLU A 144 37.91 -2.52 -11.74
N LEU A 145 37.43 -3.43 -10.89
CA LEU A 145 36.26 -3.21 -10.03
C LEU A 145 36.66 -2.80 -8.61
N THR A 146 35.80 -1.99 -8.01
CA THR A 146 35.74 -1.67 -6.58
C THR A 146 34.36 -2.06 -6.05
N LEU A 147 34.14 -1.93 -4.74
CA LEU A 147 32.89 -2.27 -4.08
C LEU A 147 32.29 -1.03 -3.42
N GLU A 148 30.97 -0.93 -3.40
CA GLU A 148 30.16 0.03 -2.65
C GLU A 148 29.43 -0.73 -1.55
N LEU A 149 29.58 -0.30 -0.30
CA LEU A 149 29.02 -0.93 0.88
C LEU A 149 27.85 -0.07 1.39
N TYR A 150 26.73 -0.71 1.69
CA TYR A 150 25.57 -0.08 2.31
C TYR A 150 25.21 -0.81 3.59
N ASN A 151 24.86 -0.08 4.65
CA ASN A 151 24.38 -0.71 5.87
C ASN A 151 22.97 -1.31 5.67
N LYS A 152 22.47 -2.00 6.70
CA LYS A 152 21.12 -2.60 6.71
C LYS A 152 19.98 -1.62 6.41
N ASN A 153 20.16 -0.32 6.63
CA ASN A 153 19.15 0.72 6.40
C ASN A 153 19.28 1.39 5.02
N GLY A 154 20.20 0.92 4.17
CA GLY A 154 20.42 1.43 2.82
C GLY A 154 21.31 2.67 2.73
N ILE A 155 22.05 3.01 3.80
CA ILE A 155 22.99 4.14 3.82
C ILE A 155 24.36 3.66 3.33
N PRO A 156 24.99 4.34 2.35
CA PRO A 156 26.32 3.99 1.89
C PRO A 156 27.40 4.31 2.94
N LEU A 157 28.43 3.47 3.04
CA LEU A 157 29.56 3.65 3.96
C LEU A 157 30.78 4.22 3.24
N ASN A 158 31.31 3.51 2.24
CA ASN A 158 32.60 3.82 1.62
C ASN A 158 32.48 4.76 0.41
N VAL A 159 31.71 5.83 0.57
CA VAL A 159 31.42 6.83 -0.46
C VAL A 159 32.69 7.50 -0.99
N ASN A 160 33.79 7.45 -0.23
CA ASN A 160 35.04 8.13 -0.57
C ASN A 160 36.28 7.22 -0.57
N GLU A 161 37.04 7.27 -1.66
CA GLU A 161 38.32 6.54 -1.80
C GLU A 161 39.39 7.02 -0.81
N TYR A 162 39.34 8.27 -0.32
CA TYR A 162 40.31 8.76 0.66
C TYR A 162 40.07 8.23 2.08
N THR A 163 38.82 7.91 2.40
CA THR A 163 38.44 7.33 3.70
C THR A 163 38.57 5.80 3.72
N SER A 164 38.96 5.18 2.59
CA SER A 164 39.19 3.73 2.48
C SER A 164 40.30 3.26 3.44
N ASN A 165 41.28 4.13 3.67
CA ASN A 165 42.46 3.85 4.51
C ASN A 165 42.17 3.99 6.01
N LEU A 166 40.97 4.43 6.41
CA LEU A 166 40.58 4.47 7.81
C LEU A 166 40.34 3.05 8.34
N THR A 167 40.71 2.83 9.60
CA THR A 167 40.42 1.58 10.31
C THR A 167 38.92 1.39 10.47
N LEU A 168 38.45 0.14 10.48
CA LEU A 168 37.02 -0.16 10.66
C LEU A 168 36.49 0.34 12.02
N SER A 169 37.34 0.46 13.05
CA SER A 169 37.01 1.09 14.33
C SER A 169 36.65 2.57 14.18
N LYS A 170 37.32 3.28 13.27
CA LYS A 170 37.02 4.69 12.99
C LYS A 170 35.72 4.87 12.22
N TRP A 171 35.31 3.84 11.49
CA TRP A 171 33.98 3.71 10.88
C TRP A 171 32.91 3.20 11.86
N GLU A 172 33.24 3.03 13.14
CA GLU A 172 32.34 2.50 14.17
C GLU A 172 31.69 1.17 13.80
N VAL A 173 32.40 0.32 13.05
CA VAL A 173 31.92 -1.00 12.65
C VAL A 173 31.80 -1.88 13.90
N GLN A 174 30.59 -2.38 14.17
CA GLN A 174 30.26 -3.19 15.34
C GLN A 174 30.26 -4.71 15.03
N LEU A 175 30.33 -5.52 16.09
CA LEU A 175 30.35 -6.98 15.96
C LEU A 175 29.00 -7.47 15.41
N ASN A 176 29.03 -8.30 14.36
CA ASN A 176 27.87 -8.79 13.61
C ASN A 176 27.13 -7.75 12.75
N ASP A 177 27.74 -6.59 12.48
CA ASP A 177 27.21 -5.67 11.48
C ASP A 177 27.04 -6.35 10.12
N SER A 178 26.02 -5.91 9.38
CA SER A 178 25.59 -6.56 8.15
C SER A 178 25.49 -5.54 7.00
N TYR A 179 26.17 -5.82 5.89
CA TYR A 179 26.32 -4.89 4.76
C TYR A 179 25.85 -5.45 3.42
N TYR A 180 25.13 -4.64 2.64
CA TYR A 180 24.92 -4.89 1.21
C TYR A 180 26.17 -4.42 0.46
N VAL A 181 26.67 -5.23 -0.48
CA VAL A 181 27.90 -4.95 -1.21
C VAL A 181 27.60 -4.97 -2.70
N LEU A 182 27.83 -3.85 -3.38
CA LEU A 182 27.57 -3.68 -4.80
C LEU A 182 28.88 -3.40 -5.54
N PRO A 183 29.25 -4.15 -6.59
CA PRO A 183 30.42 -3.80 -7.39
C PRO A 183 30.20 -2.54 -8.24
N ARG A 184 31.29 -1.83 -8.56
CA ARG A 184 31.36 -0.67 -9.46
C ARG A 184 32.72 -0.65 -10.17
N ARG A 185 32.82 -0.07 -11.37
CA ARG A 185 34.13 0.20 -12.01
C ARG A 185 34.91 1.27 -11.25
N LYS A 186 36.21 1.05 -11.00
CA LYS A 186 37.10 2.01 -10.33
C LYS A 186 37.12 3.36 -11.05
N SER A 187 37.38 3.36 -12.36
CA SER A 187 37.35 4.56 -13.18
C SER A 187 35.91 5.08 -13.34
N GLN A 188 35.69 6.34 -12.97
CA GLN A 188 34.42 7.05 -13.18
C GLN A 188 34.70 8.51 -13.58
N PRO A 189 33.87 9.13 -14.44
CA PRO A 189 34.23 10.40 -15.09
C PRO A 189 34.32 11.60 -14.15
N PHE A 190 33.70 11.52 -12.97
CA PHE A 190 33.67 12.57 -11.94
C PHE A 190 34.60 12.28 -10.74
N TRP A 191 35.41 11.22 -10.83
CA TRP A 191 36.12 10.65 -9.69
C TRP A 191 37.59 10.33 -10.01
N ASP A 192 38.23 11.12 -10.87
CA ASP A 192 39.68 11.07 -11.00
C ASP A 192 40.32 11.71 -9.76
N PRO A 193 41.00 10.94 -8.87
CA PRO A 193 41.72 11.54 -7.76
C PRO A 193 42.83 12.44 -8.33
N PRO A 194 42.95 13.71 -7.93
CA PRO A 194 44.03 14.56 -8.41
C PRO A 194 45.38 13.97 -8.02
N ALA A 195 46.36 14.20 -8.88
CA ALA A 195 47.73 13.76 -8.66
C ALA A 195 48.20 14.17 -7.26
N THR A 196 48.77 13.23 -6.51
CA THR A 196 49.38 13.47 -5.21
C THR A 196 50.35 14.64 -5.33
N ILE A 197 50.02 15.77 -4.69
CA ILE A 197 50.90 16.94 -4.69
C ILE A 197 52.16 16.53 -3.94
N LEU A 198 53.32 16.66 -4.58
CA LEU A 198 54.63 16.54 -3.94
C LEU A 198 54.82 17.76 -3.01
N ASP A 199 54.23 17.71 -1.82
CA ASP A 199 54.36 18.77 -0.82
C ASP A 199 55.83 18.85 -0.35
N GLU A 200 56.43 20.05 -0.39
CA GLU A 200 57.85 20.30 -0.07
C GLU A 200 58.25 19.92 1.39
N ALA A 201 59.49 19.44 1.55
CA ALA A 201 59.96 18.79 2.77
C ALA A 201 59.93 19.67 4.04
N ASN A 202 59.45 19.05 5.12
CA ASN A 202 59.63 19.33 6.56
C ASN A 202 60.38 20.63 6.97
N GLU A 203 59.66 21.75 7.09
CA GLU A 203 59.98 22.75 8.12
C GLU A 203 59.63 22.15 9.50
N LYS A 204 60.63 21.98 10.38
CA LYS A 204 60.41 21.68 11.81
C LYS A 204 59.82 22.92 12.48
N GLY A 205 58.57 22.83 12.93
CA GLY A 205 57.93 23.89 13.70
C GLY A 205 58.52 24.00 15.11
N GLN A 206 58.43 25.19 15.70
CA GLN A 206 58.82 25.44 17.09
C GLN A 206 57.61 25.53 18.03
N SER A 207 56.41 25.56 17.47
CA SER A 207 55.15 25.67 18.19
C SER A 207 54.14 24.64 17.70
N LYS A 208 53.13 24.33 18.52
CA LYS A 208 52.04 23.42 18.18
C LYS A 208 50.76 24.21 17.90
N LEU A 209 50.10 23.90 16.79
CA LEU A 209 48.77 24.39 16.46
C LEU A 209 47.76 23.24 16.60
N LYS A 210 46.68 23.48 17.34
CA LYS A 210 45.60 22.51 17.47
C LYS A 210 44.67 22.62 16.26
N VAL A 211 44.26 21.48 15.71
CA VAL A 211 43.42 21.41 14.52
C VAL A 211 42.26 20.49 14.83
N LEU A 212 41.04 20.95 14.51
CA LEU A 212 39.83 20.14 14.55
C LEU A 212 39.41 19.79 13.12
N SER A 213 39.32 18.50 12.78
CA SER A 213 38.86 18.01 11.48
C SER A 213 37.53 17.27 11.59
N GLU A 214 36.69 17.40 10.56
CA GLU A 214 35.39 16.71 10.42
C GLU A 214 35.45 15.18 10.58
N VAL A 215 36.54 14.53 10.17
CA VAL A 215 36.65 13.06 10.19
C VAL A 215 37.54 12.57 11.34
N PHE A 216 38.62 13.30 11.65
CA PHE A 216 39.66 12.82 12.55
C PHE A 216 39.58 13.43 13.96
N GLY A 217 38.68 14.38 14.19
CA GLY A 217 38.61 15.10 15.46
C GLY A 217 39.84 15.97 15.67
N HIS A 218 40.30 16.06 16.93
CA HIS A 218 41.45 16.90 17.29
C HIS A 218 42.79 16.24 17.00
N PHE A 219 43.68 16.96 16.34
CA PHE A 219 45.11 16.62 16.22
C PHE A 219 45.97 17.88 16.27
N THR A 220 47.29 17.73 16.35
CA THR A 220 48.23 18.85 16.42
C THR A 220 49.22 18.83 15.27
N ILE A 221 49.53 20.01 14.74
CA ILE A 221 50.58 20.18 13.74
C ILE A 221 51.69 21.11 14.25
N ASP A 222 52.94 20.80 13.90
CA ASP A 222 54.08 21.64 14.22
C ASP A 222 54.18 22.80 13.24
N VAL A 223 54.11 24.04 13.74
CA VAL A 223 54.10 25.28 12.94
C VAL A 223 55.12 26.30 13.44
N ASN A 224 55.37 27.31 12.60
CA ASN A 224 56.06 28.53 12.99
C ASN A 224 55.12 29.71 12.73
N PHE A 225 54.57 30.31 13.80
CA PHE A 225 53.56 31.37 13.70
C PHE A 225 54.04 32.60 12.91
N ASP A 226 55.33 32.91 12.90
CA ASP A 226 55.87 34.09 12.19
C ASP A 226 55.77 33.97 10.66
N THR A 227 55.71 32.74 10.15
CA THR A 227 55.69 32.43 8.70
C THR A 227 54.47 31.61 8.29
N LEU A 228 53.49 31.48 9.19
CA LEU A 228 52.34 30.61 9.00
C LEU A 228 51.33 31.21 8.02
N THR A 229 51.09 30.49 6.92
CA THR A 229 50.01 30.76 5.97
C THR A 229 49.02 29.62 5.96
N VAL A 230 47.80 29.88 5.49
CA VAL A 230 46.76 28.86 5.30
C VAL A 230 47.27 27.70 4.46
N LYS A 231 47.94 27.97 3.33
CA LYS A 231 48.56 26.95 2.47
C LYS A 231 49.49 25.99 3.24
N LYS A 232 50.38 26.51 4.10
CA LYS A 232 51.29 25.67 4.92
C LYS A 232 50.54 24.79 5.90
N VAL A 233 49.44 25.29 6.50
CA VAL A 233 48.58 24.50 7.41
C VAL A 233 47.90 23.37 6.64
N LEU A 234 47.30 23.66 5.47
CA LEU A 234 46.62 22.66 4.65
C LEU A 234 47.58 21.57 4.15
N GLN A 235 48.82 21.92 3.75
CA GLN A 235 49.84 20.94 3.36
C GLN A 235 50.30 20.05 4.51
N LYS A 236 50.50 20.61 5.71
CA LYS A 236 50.86 19.82 6.89
C LYS A 236 49.72 18.91 7.34
N ALA A 237 48.48 19.40 7.31
CA ALA A 237 47.30 18.61 7.60
C ALA A 237 47.07 17.49 6.57
N SER A 238 47.26 17.78 5.28
CA SER A 238 47.16 16.82 4.18
C SER A 238 47.95 15.53 4.44
N ARG A 239 49.18 15.64 4.97
CA ARG A 239 50.02 14.48 5.32
C ARG A 239 49.51 13.65 6.48
N ILE A 240 48.87 14.29 7.46
CA ILE A 240 48.33 13.61 8.65
C ILE A 240 46.99 12.97 8.31
N LEU A 241 46.15 13.68 7.58
CA LEU A 241 44.82 13.24 7.15
C LEU A 241 44.89 12.26 5.97
N ASN A 242 46.03 12.18 5.28
CA ASN A 242 46.22 11.45 4.03
C ASN A 242 45.23 11.89 2.93
N ILE A 243 44.96 13.20 2.85
CA ILE A 243 44.01 13.82 1.92
C ILE A 243 44.68 15.01 1.24
N PRO A 244 44.69 15.10 -0.11
CA PRO A 244 45.36 16.19 -0.80
C PRO A 244 44.92 17.57 -0.31
N SER A 245 45.89 18.48 -0.11
CA SER A 245 45.66 19.82 0.44
C SER A 245 44.69 20.66 -0.37
N CYS A 246 44.58 20.41 -1.68
CA CYS A 246 43.61 21.06 -2.55
C CYS A 246 42.14 20.77 -2.18
N PHE A 247 41.87 19.69 -1.44
CA PHE A 247 40.54 19.32 -0.93
C PHE A 247 40.30 19.76 0.50
N LEU A 248 41.18 20.58 1.08
CA LEU A 248 41.05 21.05 2.44
C LEU A 248 40.79 22.56 2.43
N THR A 249 39.89 23.02 3.29
CA THR A 249 39.68 24.43 3.62
C THR A 249 40.01 24.66 5.08
N LEU A 250 40.44 25.88 5.39
CA LEU A 250 40.73 26.29 6.75
C LEU A 250 39.71 27.33 7.21
N HIS A 251 39.17 27.15 8.41
CA HIS A 251 38.29 28.09 9.08
C HIS A 251 38.89 28.50 10.43
N LYS A 252 38.74 29.77 10.78
CA LYS A 252 39.23 30.29 12.07
C LYS A 252 38.32 29.87 13.24
N ASN A 253 37.00 29.85 13.04
CA ASN A 253 36.02 29.29 13.98
C ASN A 253 34.88 28.57 13.22
N VAL A 254 34.02 27.88 13.97
CA VAL A 254 32.82 27.19 13.44
C VAL A 254 31.90 28.12 12.65
N PHE A 255 31.96 29.42 12.95
CA PHE A 255 31.09 30.47 12.39
C PHE A 255 31.75 31.31 11.28
N ASP A 256 33.05 31.10 11.02
CA ASP A 256 33.81 31.95 10.09
C ASP A 256 33.81 31.35 8.68
N ASP A 257 33.79 32.21 7.66
CA ASP A 257 34.00 31.84 6.25
C ASP A 257 35.38 31.20 6.03
N PRO A 258 35.56 30.39 4.97
CA PRO A 258 36.85 29.77 4.67
C PRO A 258 37.91 30.84 4.38
N MET A 259 39.10 30.67 4.95
CA MET A 259 40.24 31.56 4.75
C MET A 259 40.88 31.35 3.37
N SER A 260 41.43 32.41 2.77
CA SER A 260 42.17 32.32 1.50
C SER A 260 43.51 31.61 1.71
N GLU A 261 43.98 30.83 0.73
CA GLU A 261 45.21 30.03 0.85
C GLU A 261 46.47 30.88 1.12
N ASP A 262 46.46 32.14 0.69
CA ASP A 262 47.56 33.10 0.87
C ASP A 262 47.46 33.93 2.17
N ASP A 263 46.39 33.78 2.96
CA ASP A 263 46.21 34.56 4.19
C ASP A 263 47.25 34.19 5.26
N LYS A 264 47.77 35.22 5.95
CA LYS A 264 48.55 35.05 7.17
C LYS A 264 47.63 34.76 8.34
N ILE A 265 48.01 33.79 9.18
CA ILE A 265 47.22 33.41 10.35
C ILE A 265 47.78 34.13 11.58
N ALA A 266 46.99 35.03 12.17
CA ALA A 266 47.32 35.72 13.42
C ALA A 266 46.38 35.25 14.55
N PHE A 267 46.96 34.93 15.71
CA PHE A 267 46.25 34.53 16.92
C PHE A 267 46.42 35.60 18.00
N ASP A 268 45.39 35.79 18.84
CA ASP A 268 45.47 36.71 19.98
C ASP A 268 46.43 36.16 21.03
N ALA A 269 47.31 37.03 21.56
CA ALA A 269 48.35 36.66 22.53
C ALA A 269 47.80 36.11 23.87
N GLU A 270 46.50 36.31 24.14
CA GLU A 270 45.82 35.84 25.35
C GLU A 270 45.17 34.44 25.21
N ALA A 271 45.13 33.86 24.00
CA ALA A 271 44.57 32.53 23.79
C ALA A 271 45.53 31.44 24.29
N CYS A 272 45.10 30.65 25.29
CA CYS A 272 45.93 29.58 25.88
C CYS A 272 46.38 28.51 24.88
N GLU A 273 45.57 28.21 23.86
CA GLU A 273 45.91 27.28 22.77
C GLU A 273 45.23 27.72 21.46
N PRO A 274 45.98 28.14 20.42
CA PRO A 274 45.38 28.48 19.14
C PRO A 274 44.84 27.23 18.45
N GLU A 275 43.57 27.30 18.00
CA GLU A 275 42.88 26.21 17.34
C GLU A 275 42.25 26.68 16.03
N VAL A 276 42.34 25.84 14.99
CA VAL A 276 41.72 26.07 13.68
C VAL A 276 40.89 24.87 13.28
N ILE A 277 39.95 25.08 12.37
CA ILE A 277 39.05 24.03 11.87
C ILE A 277 39.41 23.73 10.42
N ILE A 278 39.61 22.46 10.10
CA ILE A 278 39.79 22.00 8.72
C ILE A 278 38.52 21.29 8.27
N ARG A 279 37.96 21.78 7.16
CA ARG A 279 36.82 21.17 6.47
C ARG A 279 37.23 20.67 5.11
N PHE A 280 36.54 19.68 4.59
CA PHE A 280 36.77 19.23 3.24
C PHE A 280 36.14 20.22 2.23
N LYS A 281 36.89 20.65 1.22
CA LYS A 281 36.32 21.34 0.05
C LYS A 281 35.33 20.39 -0.61
N GLU A 282 34.23 20.95 -1.11
CA GLU A 282 33.28 20.18 -1.88
C GLU A 282 33.99 19.54 -3.08
N LEU A 283 33.78 18.24 -3.25
CA LEU A 283 34.03 17.60 -4.53
C LEU A 283 32.91 18.08 -5.47
N HIS A 284 33.08 19.25 -6.09
CA HIS A 284 32.17 19.68 -7.16
C HIS A 284 32.16 18.59 -8.24
N SER A 285 31.01 17.96 -8.49
CA SER A 285 30.61 17.83 -9.89
C SER A 285 30.21 19.24 -10.32
N ILE A 286 30.97 19.83 -11.23
CA ILE A 286 30.54 20.97 -12.05
C ILE A 286 29.05 20.80 -12.36
N ASP A 287 28.21 21.84 -12.26
CA ASP A 287 26.78 21.85 -12.61
C ASP A 287 26.47 20.90 -13.78
N THR A 288 26.23 19.63 -13.48
CA THR A 288 26.03 18.59 -14.47
C THR A 288 24.80 17.87 -14.06
N ASP A 289 23.72 18.31 -14.70
CA ASP A 289 22.57 17.47 -14.94
C ASP A 289 23.03 16.04 -15.31
N PHE A 290 22.32 15.03 -14.85
CA PHE A 290 22.68 13.62 -15.07
C PHE A 290 22.48 13.22 -16.54
N GLY A 291 23.46 12.50 -17.08
CA GLY A 291 23.47 12.02 -18.46
C GLY A 291 24.62 11.04 -18.70
N LYS A 292 24.88 10.68 -19.95
CA LYS A 292 25.86 9.65 -20.33
C LYS A 292 27.26 9.82 -19.73
N PRO A 293 27.82 11.03 -19.51
CA PRO A 293 29.12 11.15 -18.83
C PRO A 293 29.04 10.99 -17.30
N SER A 294 27.87 10.90 -16.68
CA SER A 294 27.72 10.91 -15.20
C SER A 294 28.12 9.61 -14.51
N TYR A 295 27.98 8.47 -15.18
CA TYR A 295 28.28 7.17 -14.59
C TYR A 295 28.60 6.13 -15.67
N ILE A 296 29.64 5.32 -15.45
CA ILE A 296 30.01 4.20 -16.31
C ILE A 296 29.44 2.91 -15.68
N PRO A 297 28.41 2.30 -16.31
CA PRO A 297 27.80 1.08 -15.80
C PRO A 297 28.74 -0.12 -15.90
N LEU A 298 28.57 -1.10 -15.00
CA LEU A 298 29.29 -2.38 -15.09
C LEU A 298 29.09 -3.02 -16.45
N GLN A 299 27.82 -3.17 -16.85
CA GLN A 299 27.43 -3.61 -18.19
C GLN A 299 27.16 -2.39 -19.09
N GLU A 300 27.98 -2.23 -20.12
CA GLU A 300 27.76 -1.18 -21.13
C GLU A 300 26.38 -1.32 -21.78
N GLN A 301 25.65 -0.20 -21.87
CA GLN A 301 24.33 -0.11 -22.48
C GLN A 301 24.37 0.71 -23.77
N THR A 302 23.44 0.47 -24.69
CA THR A 302 23.30 1.30 -25.89
C THR A 302 22.96 2.75 -25.53
N GLU A 303 23.35 3.70 -26.38
CA GLU A 303 23.04 5.13 -26.19
C GLU A 303 21.55 5.36 -26.00
N LYS A 304 20.75 4.62 -26.76
CA LYS A 304 19.30 4.59 -26.68
C LYS A 304 18.76 4.10 -25.35
N GLY A 305 19.32 3.00 -24.82
CA GLY A 305 18.96 2.50 -23.50
C GLY A 305 19.29 3.51 -22.40
N LEU A 306 20.50 4.08 -22.46
CA LEU A 306 20.94 5.12 -21.52
C LEU A 306 20.03 6.35 -21.59
N ALA A 307 19.66 6.81 -22.79
CA ALA A 307 18.73 7.92 -22.95
C ALA A 307 17.41 7.67 -22.22
N LYS A 308 16.80 6.49 -22.40
CA LYS A 308 15.56 6.12 -21.71
C LYS A 308 15.72 6.11 -20.19
N PHE A 309 16.81 5.51 -19.71
CA PHE A 309 17.12 5.45 -18.28
C PHE A 309 17.26 6.84 -17.65
N TYR A 310 18.14 7.68 -18.20
CA TYR A 310 18.36 9.05 -17.71
C TYR A 310 17.08 9.87 -17.78
N SER A 311 16.24 9.69 -18.79
CA SER A 311 15.02 10.49 -18.90
C SER A 311 13.98 10.16 -17.84
N VAL A 312 13.88 8.89 -17.44
CA VAL A 312 13.06 8.47 -16.29
C VAL A 312 13.64 9.04 -14.98
N LEU A 313 14.96 9.11 -14.83
CA LEU A 313 15.57 9.80 -13.70
C LEU A 313 15.21 11.31 -13.72
N LYS A 314 15.21 11.99 -14.88
CA LYS A 314 14.73 13.38 -14.99
C LYS A 314 13.30 13.57 -14.62
N TYR A 315 12.44 12.62 -14.99
CA TYR A 315 11.07 12.63 -14.52
C TYR A 315 10.99 12.65 -13.00
N LEU A 316 11.67 11.70 -12.36
CA LEU A 316 11.67 11.52 -10.91
C LEU A 316 12.19 12.74 -10.16
N ALA A 317 13.24 13.39 -10.68
CA ALA A 317 13.80 14.61 -10.10
C ALA A 317 12.77 15.76 -10.01
N TYR A 318 11.80 15.79 -10.94
CA TYR A 318 10.77 16.83 -11.01
C TYR A 318 9.42 16.46 -10.37
N GLN A 319 9.24 15.23 -9.90
CA GLN A 319 7.98 14.80 -9.28
C GLN A 319 7.81 15.31 -7.84
N THR A 320 6.63 15.12 -7.23
CA THR A 320 6.38 15.46 -5.82
C THR A 320 6.99 14.42 -4.87
N HIS A 321 7.26 14.80 -3.61
CA HIS A 321 7.80 13.88 -2.59
C HIS A 321 6.93 12.64 -2.44
N PHE A 322 5.61 12.87 -2.48
CA PHE A 322 4.59 11.84 -2.37
C PHE A 322 4.69 10.80 -3.50
N LEU A 323 4.88 11.24 -4.74
CA LEU A 323 4.99 10.32 -5.87
C LEU A 323 6.29 9.51 -5.82
N CYS A 324 7.43 10.14 -5.50
CA CYS A 324 8.70 9.43 -5.30
C CYS A 324 8.62 8.40 -4.16
N HIS A 325 7.93 8.74 -3.06
CA HIS A 325 7.65 7.80 -1.98
C HIS A 325 6.81 6.60 -2.43
N LYS A 326 5.75 6.82 -3.21
CA LYS A 326 4.93 5.73 -3.79
C LYS A 326 5.74 4.82 -4.70
N ILE A 327 6.60 5.39 -5.54
CA ILE A 327 7.48 4.63 -6.44
C ILE A 327 8.51 3.83 -5.64
N ALA A 328 9.13 4.41 -4.62
CA ALA A 328 10.06 3.70 -3.73
C ALA A 328 9.36 2.54 -3.01
N ASN A 329 8.13 2.73 -2.52
CA ASN A 329 7.31 1.67 -1.93
C ASN A 329 7.00 0.55 -2.95
N ALA A 330 6.66 0.91 -4.18
CA ALA A 330 6.45 -0.06 -5.26
C ALA A 330 7.70 -0.89 -5.55
N VAL A 331 8.87 -0.26 -5.67
CA VAL A 331 10.14 -0.96 -5.88
C VAL A 331 10.49 -1.86 -4.69
N SER A 332 10.25 -1.39 -3.45
CA SER A 332 10.42 -2.21 -2.25
C SER A 332 9.52 -3.45 -2.27
N LYS A 333 8.25 -3.33 -2.68
CA LYS A 333 7.33 -4.47 -2.80
C LYS A 333 7.72 -5.44 -3.92
N ILE A 334 8.24 -4.95 -5.04
CA ILE A 334 8.62 -5.78 -6.19
C ILE A 334 9.93 -6.53 -5.92
N ALA A 335 10.91 -5.82 -5.34
CA ALA A 335 12.30 -6.26 -5.30
C ALA A 335 12.85 -6.52 -3.89
N ASP A 336 12.25 -5.93 -2.85
CA ASP A 336 12.73 -5.96 -1.45
C ASP A 336 14.22 -5.56 -1.32
N CYS A 337 14.72 -4.72 -2.24
CA CYS A 337 16.10 -4.21 -2.23
C CYS A 337 16.16 -2.91 -1.44
N VAL A 338 16.68 -2.99 -0.22
CA VAL A 338 16.76 -1.85 0.71
C VAL A 338 17.64 -0.71 0.15
N PRO A 339 18.87 -0.95 -0.35
CA PRO A 339 19.70 0.14 -0.90
C PRO A 339 19.05 0.86 -2.10
N LEU A 340 18.45 0.11 -3.04
CA LEU A 340 17.76 0.69 -4.19
C LEU A 340 16.54 1.53 -3.77
N THR A 341 15.78 1.04 -2.79
CA THR A 341 14.61 1.74 -2.24
C THR A 341 15.01 3.05 -1.56
N ALA A 342 16.04 3.01 -0.71
CA ALA A 342 16.56 4.21 -0.03
C ALA A 342 17.10 5.23 -1.04
N ALA A 343 17.86 4.79 -2.04
CA ALA A 343 18.39 5.64 -3.11
C ALA A 343 17.27 6.35 -3.90
N LEU A 344 16.21 5.62 -4.25
CA LEU A 344 15.05 6.19 -4.96
C LEU A 344 14.30 7.24 -4.16
N HIS A 345 14.16 7.03 -2.84
CA HIS A 345 13.49 7.99 -1.98
C HIS A 345 14.33 9.28 -1.84
N GLN A 346 15.64 9.13 -1.65
CA GLN A 346 16.58 10.24 -1.52
C GLN A 346 16.71 11.06 -2.83
N PHE A 347 16.58 10.42 -4.00
CA PHE A 347 16.85 10.99 -5.33
C PHE A 347 16.18 12.34 -5.61
N ARG A 348 14.93 12.55 -5.17
CA ARG A 348 14.18 13.79 -5.46
C ARG A 348 14.72 15.04 -4.75
N LYS A 349 15.17 14.90 -3.50
CA LYS A 349 15.54 16.06 -2.66
C LYS A 349 16.79 16.79 -3.17
N PHE A 350 17.60 16.15 -4.02
CA PHE A 350 18.92 16.64 -4.43
C PHE A 350 19.02 16.70 -5.96
N SER A 351 18.27 17.62 -6.55
CA SER A 351 18.12 17.75 -8.01
C SER A 351 19.40 18.16 -8.77
N SER A 352 20.52 18.42 -8.09
CA SER A 352 21.78 18.89 -8.72
C SER A 352 23.06 18.21 -8.22
N PHE A 353 23.00 17.24 -7.30
CA PHE A 353 24.21 16.59 -6.78
C PHE A 353 23.91 15.14 -6.40
N TYR A 354 24.35 14.18 -7.23
CA TYR A 354 24.20 12.76 -6.90
C TYR A 354 25.52 12.20 -6.42
N HIS A 355 25.52 11.66 -5.21
CA HIS A 355 26.63 10.84 -4.73
C HIS A 355 26.83 9.63 -5.65
N LEU A 356 28.08 9.32 -5.92
CA LEU A 356 28.45 8.21 -6.80
C LEU A 356 27.86 6.88 -6.34
N SER A 357 27.79 6.62 -5.02
CA SER A 357 27.17 5.42 -4.47
C SER A 357 25.65 5.37 -4.78
N TYR A 358 24.91 6.47 -4.61
CA TYR A 358 23.48 6.50 -4.96
C TYR A 358 23.25 6.35 -6.47
N LEU A 359 24.10 6.95 -7.31
CA LEU A 359 24.07 6.68 -8.76
C LEU A 359 24.37 5.23 -9.06
N ALA A 360 25.40 4.64 -8.45
CA ALA A 360 25.79 3.26 -8.67
C ALA A 360 24.64 2.29 -8.37
N ILE A 361 23.98 2.43 -7.22
CA ILE A 361 22.85 1.55 -6.90
C ILE A 361 21.62 1.81 -7.78
N LEU A 362 21.38 3.05 -8.24
CA LEU A 362 20.32 3.31 -9.21
C LEU A 362 20.63 2.62 -10.54
N PHE A 363 21.86 2.76 -11.05
CA PHE A 363 22.29 2.12 -12.30
C PHE A 363 22.28 0.61 -12.21
N GLU A 364 23.08 0.04 -11.30
CA GLU A 364 23.25 -1.40 -11.20
C GLU A 364 21.99 -2.06 -10.65
N GLY A 365 21.29 -1.42 -9.70
CA GLY A 365 20.03 -1.90 -9.14
C GLY A 365 18.91 -1.97 -10.17
N PHE A 366 18.71 -0.90 -10.96
CA PHE A 366 17.70 -0.93 -12.02
C PHE A 366 18.13 -1.79 -13.20
N TYR A 367 19.42 -1.89 -13.53
CA TYR A 367 19.90 -2.81 -14.55
C TYR A 367 19.54 -4.25 -14.17
N THR A 368 19.88 -4.68 -12.96
CA THR A 368 19.61 -6.04 -12.51
C THR A 368 18.11 -6.29 -12.33
N LEU A 369 17.35 -5.32 -11.80
CA LEU A 369 15.89 -5.39 -11.75
C LEU A 369 15.30 -5.58 -13.15
N SER A 370 15.75 -4.77 -14.11
CA SER A 370 15.25 -4.79 -15.49
C SER A 370 15.61 -6.08 -16.20
N LYS A 371 16.85 -6.55 -16.06
CA LYS A 371 17.31 -7.81 -16.61
C LYS A 371 16.52 -8.99 -16.04
N ALA A 372 16.29 -9.02 -14.71
CA ALA A 372 15.48 -10.04 -14.06
C ALA A 372 14.02 -9.99 -14.52
N PHE A 373 13.46 -8.78 -14.70
CA PHE A 373 12.11 -8.60 -15.22
C PHE A 373 11.98 -9.13 -16.64
N LEU A 374 12.87 -8.69 -17.54
CA LEU A 374 12.88 -9.05 -18.96
C LEU A 374 13.16 -10.53 -19.17
N ALA A 375 14.03 -11.17 -18.37
CA ALA A 375 14.35 -12.59 -18.50
C ALA A 375 13.12 -13.53 -18.46
N ASN A 376 12.01 -13.10 -17.83
CA ASN A 376 10.76 -13.86 -17.83
C ASN A 376 9.97 -13.77 -19.13
N PHE A 377 10.24 -12.75 -19.95
CA PHE A 377 9.44 -12.40 -21.10
C PHE A 377 10.23 -12.48 -22.42
N CYS A 378 11.44 -11.94 -22.45
CA CYS A 378 12.27 -11.79 -23.63
C CYS A 378 13.76 -12.11 -23.35
N ASN A 379 14.46 -12.56 -24.40
CA ASN A 379 15.91 -12.71 -24.38
C ASN A 379 16.51 -11.44 -24.99
N VAL A 380 16.92 -10.52 -24.11
CA VAL A 380 17.52 -9.25 -24.49
C VAL A 380 19.03 -9.37 -24.30
N ASN A 381 19.81 -8.84 -25.25
CA ASN A 381 21.25 -8.78 -25.08
C ASN A 381 21.59 -7.91 -23.86
N ASP A 382 22.63 -8.27 -23.12
CA ASP A 382 22.99 -7.58 -21.87
C ASP A 382 23.20 -6.07 -22.07
N ASN A 383 23.64 -5.63 -23.25
CA ASN A 383 23.81 -4.22 -23.58
C ASN A 383 22.53 -3.47 -24.01
N GLN A 384 21.39 -4.14 -24.15
CA GLN A 384 20.12 -3.56 -24.60
C GLN A 384 19.04 -3.55 -23.52
N VAL A 385 19.36 -3.95 -22.29
CA VAL A 385 18.40 -4.05 -21.18
C VAL A 385 17.66 -2.72 -20.95
N PHE A 386 18.38 -1.60 -20.94
CA PHE A 386 17.76 -0.29 -20.74
C PHE A 386 16.96 0.23 -21.93
N GLU A 387 17.04 -0.39 -23.11
CA GLU A 387 16.14 -0.02 -24.22
C GLU A 387 14.67 -0.33 -23.91
N PHE A 388 14.38 -1.13 -22.89
CA PHE A 388 13.03 -1.46 -22.44
C PHE A 388 12.67 -0.84 -21.08
N PHE A 389 13.52 0.04 -20.55
CA PHE A 389 13.34 0.60 -19.20
C PHE A 389 12.03 1.39 -19.05
N ASP A 390 11.55 2.03 -20.12
CA ASP A 390 10.27 2.72 -20.18
C ASP A 390 9.05 1.80 -19.95
N TYR A 391 9.09 0.55 -20.41
CA TYR A 391 8.03 -0.43 -20.16
C TYR A 391 8.01 -0.85 -18.68
N ILE A 392 9.20 -1.13 -18.14
CA ILE A 392 9.37 -1.59 -16.76
C ILE A 392 8.98 -0.47 -15.79
N PHE A 393 9.45 0.75 -16.05
CA PHE A 393 9.14 1.89 -15.20
C PHE A 393 7.68 2.33 -15.33
N GLY A 394 7.09 2.29 -16.52
CA GLY A 394 5.66 2.52 -16.71
C GLY A 394 4.79 1.52 -15.93
N TYR A 395 5.24 0.27 -15.84
CA TYR A 395 4.64 -0.72 -14.95
C TYR A 395 4.80 -0.36 -13.47
N ILE A 396 6.01 -0.02 -13.00
CA ILE A 396 6.25 0.38 -11.60
C ILE A 396 5.37 1.57 -11.20
N MET A 397 5.23 2.56 -12.09
CA MET A 397 4.35 3.72 -11.91
C MET A 397 2.89 3.29 -11.69
N LYS A 398 2.33 2.50 -12.61
CA LYS A 398 0.95 2.02 -12.49
C LYS A 398 0.75 1.11 -11.28
N TYR A 399 1.75 0.28 -10.97
CA TYR A 399 1.71 -0.55 -9.77
C TYR A 399 1.65 0.33 -8.52
N SER A 400 2.43 1.42 -8.47
CA SER A 400 2.44 2.38 -7.37
C SER A 400 1.12 3.14 -7.19
N GLU A 401 0.35 3.37 -8.27
CA GLU A 401 -1.01 3.96 -8.18
C GLU A 401 -1.98 3.04 -7.43
N ASN A 402 -1.79 1.72 -7.53
CA ASN A 402 -2.68 0.70 -6.96
C ASN A 402 -2.25 0.21 -5.57
N LEU A 403 -1.14 0.73 -5.01
CA LEU A 403 -0.69 0.37 -3.67
C LEU A 403 -1.44 1.19 -2.61
N TYR A 404 -2.10 0.51 -1.68
CA TYR A 404 -2.71 1.10 -0.49
C TYR A 404 -1.66 1.38 0.61
N ASP A 405 -1.89 2.38 1.46
CA ASP A 405 -0.96 2.88 2.48
C ASP A 405 -0.75 1.94 3.69
N GLU A 406 -1.28 0.71 3.68
CA GLU A 406 -1.28 -0.20 4.84
C GLU A 406 0.12 -0.62 5.32
N HIS A 407 1.17 -0.40 4.51
CA HIS A 407 2.57 -0.64 4.86
C HIS A 407 3.48 0.43 4.24
N THR A 408 3.29 1.70 4.59
CA THR A 408 4.24 2.75 4.22
C THR A 408 5.62 2.45 4.83
N LEU A 409 6.65 2.51 4.00
CA LEU A 409 8.03 2.44 4.45
C LEU A 409 8.29 3.57 5.45
N GLU A 410 8.79 3.24 6.63
CA GLU A 410 9.21 4.25 7.61
C GLU A 410 10.66 4.66 7.32
N PHE A 411 10.89 5.96 7.21
CA PHE A 411 12.21 6.55 7.06
C PHE A 411 12.53 7.41 8.28
N ASP A 412 13.71 7.21 8.86
CA ASP A 412 14.28 8.12 9.85
C ASP A 412 15.00 9.26 9.12
N ILE A 413 14.78 10.50 9.55
CA ILE A 413 15.47 11.69 9.04
C ILE A 413 16.65 11.96 9.95
N ILE A 414 17.86 11.89 9.39
CA ILE A 414 19.10 12.18 10.09
C ILE A 414 19.56 13.58 9.67
N GLU A 415 19.57 14.52 10.61
CA GLU A 415 20.04 15.88 10.37
C GLU A 415 21.55 16.01 10.62
N LEU A 416 22.31 16.43 9.60
CA LEU A 416 23.76 16.67 9.70
C LEU A 416 24.10 18.13 10.06
N ARG A 417 23.09 19.00 10.18
CA ARG A 417 23.26 20.42 10.52
C ARG A 417 22.93 20.67 11.97
N CYS A 418 23.69 21.58 12.58
CA CYS A 418 23.44 22.00 13.95
C CYS A 418 22.26 22.98 13.98
N PRO A 419 21.24 22.76 14.84
CA PRO A 419 20.13 23.71 15.02
C PRO A 419 20.56 25.10 15.47
N ILE A 420 21.71 25.22 16.16
CA ILE A 420 22.22 26.49 16.71
C ILE A 420 22.96 27.28 15.62
N THR A 421 23.84 26.62 14.88
CA THR A 421 24.75 27.30 13.94
C THR A 421 24.24 27.30 12.51
N SER A 422 23.24 26.46 12.20
CA SER A 422 22.80 26.12 10.84
C SER A 422 23.90 25.55 9.92
N ASN A 423 25.11 25.33 10.44
CA ASN A 423 26.24 24.74 9.73
C ASN A 423 26.31 23.23 9.97
N LYS A 424 27.07 22.53 9.11
CA LYS A 424 27.38 21.10 9.28
C LYS A 424 28.07 20.85 10.63
N ILE A 425 27.61 19.85 11.36
CA ILE A 425 28.16 19.47 12.67
C ILE A 425 29.54 18.82 12.47
N ILE A 426 30.47 19.12 13.38
CA ILE A 426 31.82 18.55 13.39
C ILE A 426 31.99 17.65 14.62
N GLU A 427 31.57 18.15 15.78
CA GLU A 427 31.63 17.42 17.04
C GLU A 427 30.21 17.27 17.62
N PRO A 428 29.46 16.24 17.19
CA PRO A 428 28.05 16.10 17.52
C PRO A 428 27.84 15.69 18.97
N VAL A 429 26.96 16.42 19.67
CA VAL A 429 26.53 16.12 21.04
C VAL A 429 25.01 16.11 21.16
N THR A 430 24.47 15.22 21.99
CA THR A 430 23.05 15.11 22.34
C THR A 430 22.84 15.36 23.83
N VAL A 431 21.58 15.59 24.22
CA VAL A 431 21.17 15.79 25.61
C VAL A 431 20.38 14.57 26.08
N ILE A 432 20.67 14.09 27.29
CA ILE A 432 19.91 13.01 27.91
C ILE A 432 18.51 13.52 28.30
N THR A 433 17.48 13.01 27.63
CA THR A 433 16.06 13.31 27.94
C THR A 433 15.25 12.01 28.01
N ASP A 434 14.09 12.03 28.68
CA ASP A 434 13.16 10.89 28.77
C ASP A 434 12.42 10.59 27.45
N ALA A 435 12.70 11.33 26.37
CA ALA A 435 12.05 11.19 25.07
C ALA A 435 12.65 10.02 24.24
N PRO A 436 11.86 9.37 23.37
CA PRO A 436 12.35 8.29 22.51
C PRO A 436 13.45 8.77 21.53
N VAL A 437 14.47 7.92 21.34
CA VAL A 437 15.74 8.16 20.62
C VAL A 437 15.59 8.71 19.19
N THR A 438 14.46 8.49 18.52
CA THR A 438 14.34 8.75 17.08
C THR A 438 14.20 10.23 16.69
N ASN A 439 14.04 11.15 17.66
CA ASN A 439 13.94 12.60 17.42
C ASN A 439 14.89 13.44 18.31
N GLN A 440 16.00 12.88 18.81
CA GLN A 440 16.97 13.68 19.57
C GLN A 440 17.87 14.49 18.62
N LEU A 441 17.74 15.83 18.67
CA LEU A 441 18.61 16.74 17.94
C LEU A 441 20.06 16.64 18.41
N SER A 442 20.98 16.80 17.47
CA SER A 442 22.41 16.89 17.75
C SER A 442 22.91 18.31 17.57
N TYR A 443 23.74 18.76 18.51
CA TYR A 443 24.32 20.09 18.53
C TYR A 443 25.81 20.01 18.28
N GLU A 444 26.39 21.11 17.79
CA GLU A 444 27.84 21.27 17.74
C GLU A 444 28.35 21.59 19.16
N ARG A 445 29.26 20.76 19.70
CA ARG A 445 29.71 20.85 21.10
C ARG A 445 30.07 22.26 21.51
N LYS A 446 30.90 22.95 20.74
CA LYS A 446 31.35 24.32 21.08
C LYS A 446 30.21 25.33 21.13
N ALA A 447 29.25 25.21 20.21
CA ALA A 447 28.10 26.11 20.17
C ALA A 447 27.16 25.85 21.36
N ALA A 448 26.91 24.58 21.68
CA ALA A 448 26.09 24.19 22.83
C ALA A 448 26.71 24.66 24.16
N VAL A 449 28.01 24.40 24.38
CA VAL A 449 28.73 24.84 25.58
C VAL A 449 28.71 26.37 25.73
N LYS A 450 28.79 27.12 24.62
CA LYS A 450 28.70 28.59 24.65
C LYS A 450 27.33 29.08 25.14
N LEU A 451 26.24 28.49 24.64
CA LEU A 451 24.89 28.82 25.10
C LEU A 451 24.67 28.44 26.57
N ILE A 452 25.12 27.25 26.98
CA ILE A 452 25.05 26.79 28.38
C ILE A 452 25.79 27.76 29.31
N LYS A 453 27.01 28.18 28.95
CA LYS A 453 27.79 29.16 29.73
C LYS A 453 27.11 30.53 29.82
N ASN A 454 26.36 30.92 28.79
CA ASN A 454 25.55 32.13 28.78
C ASN A 454 24.22 31.98 29.54
N LYS A 455 23.92 30.80 30.09
CA LYS A 455 22.64 30.44 30.73
C LYS A 455 21.44 30.53 29.78
N GLU A 456 21.68 30.24 28.50
CA GLU A 456 20.65 30.15 27.46
C GLU A 456 20.20 28.70 27.28
N VAL A 457 18.94 28.51 26.90
CA VAL A 457 18.34 27.18 26.69
C VAL A 457 18.67 26.68 25.29
N LEU A 458 19.08 25.41 25.16
CA LEU A 458 19.31 24.79 23.86
C LEU A 458 18.00 24.67 23.08
N PRO A 459 17.99 24.87 21.74
CA PRO A 459 16.78 24.71 20.93
C PRO A 459 16.10 23.35 21.16
N GLU A 460 14.78 23.33 21.36
CA GLU A 460 13.95 22.14 21.66
C GLU A 460 14.19 21.45 23.01
N CYS A 461 15.15 21.94 23.81
CA CYS A 461 15.25 21.55 25.21
C CYS A 461 14.32 22.44 26.05
N GLY A 462 13.45 21.85 26.87
CA GLY A 462 12.50 22.60 27.71
C GLY A 462 13.11 23.19 28.98
N ASP A 463 14.31 22.73 29.36
CA ASP A 463 14.97 23.04 30.64
C ASP A 463 16.40 23.55 30.44
N CYS A 464 16.93 24.24 31.46
CA CYS A 464 18.34 24.61 31.53
C CYS A 464 19.21 23.36 31.77
N ILE A 465 20.20 23.15 30.91
CA ILE A 465 21.05 21.96 30.88
C ILE A 465 22.47 22.34 31.31
N GLU A 466 23.17 21.46 32.03
CA GLU A 466 24.58 21.66 32.40
C GLU A 466 25.52 21.02 31.37
N GLU A 467 26.77 21.48 31.31
CA GLU A 467 27.76 20.96 30.35
C GLU A 467 28.00 19.44 30.49
N GLN A 468 27.80 18.89 31.69
CA GLN A 468 27.94 17.45 31.98
C GLN A 468 26.82 16.58 31.40
N ASP A 469 25.70 17.18 30.97
CA ASP A 469 24.55 16.47 30.39
C ASP A 469 24.69 16.29 28.87
N LEU A 470 25.73 16.89 28.26
CA LEU A 470 26.07 16.74 26.84
C LEU A 470 26.87 15.46 26.60
N MET A 471 26.26 14.51 25.90
CA MET A 471 26.91 13.25 25.51
C MET A 471 27.33 13.28 24.03
N PRO A 472 28.48 12.69 23.66
CA PRO A 472 28.83 12.49 22.24
C PRO A 472 27.76 11.70 21.50
N ASN A 473 27.43 12.09 20.26
CA ASN A 473 26.58 11.29 19.38
C ASN A 473 27.43 10.51 18.38
N GLU A 474 27.84 9.31 18.79
CA GLU A 474 28.67 8.40 18.00
C GLU A 474 27.99 8.01 16.68
N GLN A 475 26.70 7.65 16.72
CA GLN A 475 25.97 7.27 15.50
C GLN A 475 25.97 8.37 14.43
N LEU A 476 25.86 9.65 14.82
CA LEU A 476 25.95 10.77 13.88
C LEU A 476 27.37 10.98 13.35
N GLN A 477 28.39 10.69 14.16
CA GLN A 477 29.80 10.75 13.75
C GLN A 477 30.07 9.83 12.55
N HIS A 478 29.54 8.61 12.57
CA HIS A 478 29.62 7.69 11.43
C HIS A 478 29.02 8.31 10.15
N TYR A 479 27.83 8.92 10.22
CA TYR A 479 27.24 9.57 9.05
C TYR A 479 28.06 10.77 8.56
N LEU A 480 28.67 11.56 9.46
CA LEU A 480 29.54 12.67 9.07
C LEU A 480 30.78 12.19 8.29
N ILE A 481 31.33 11.01 8.60
CA ILE A 481 32.44 10.40 7.86
C ILE A 481 31.97 9.96 6.46
N ALA A 482 30.82 9.28 6.37
CA ALA A 482 30.26 8.82 5.10
C ALA A 482 29.91 9.99 4.14
N PHE A 483 29.52 11.14 4.68
CA PHE A 483 29.05 12.30 3.91
C PHE A 483 29.95 13.53 4.04
N SER A 484 31.25 13.35 4.32
CA SER A 484 32.19 14.43 4.67
C SER A 484 32.37 15.52 3.61
N PHE A 485 32.34 15.19 2.31
CA PHE A 485 32.56 16.15 1.21
C PHE A 485 31.31 16.90 0.72
N SER A 486 30.16 16.73 1.39
CA SER A 486 28.95 17.46 1.00
C SER A 486 28.63 18.64 1.89
N SER A 487 28.49 19.79 1.22
CA SER A 487 27.81 21.02 1.59
C SER A 487 26.35 20.98 2.01
N HIS A 488 25.64 20.17 1.21
CA HIS A 488 24.25 20.40 0.84
C HIS A 488 23.32 19.37 1.47
N PHE A 489 23.85 18.23 1.94
CA PHE A 489 23.08 17.25 2.71
C PHE A 489 22.91 17.75 4.15
N ALA A 490 21.79 18.43 4.38
CA ALA A 490 21.32 18.71 5.73
C ALA A 490 20.55 17.54 6.33
N GLU A 491 19.93 16.72 5.48
CA GLU A 491 19.01 15.64 5.86
C GLU A 491 19.29 14.36 5.05
N ILE A 492 19.46 13.24 5.74
CA ILE A 492 19.59 11.90 5.14
C ILE A 492 18.38 11.07 5.55
N GLN A 493 17.71 10.45 4.58
CA GLN A 493 16.60 9.52 4.87
C GLN A 493 17.11 8.09 4.92
N ALA A 494 16.95 7.44 6.07
CA ALA A 494 17.37 6.08 6.32
C ALA A 494 16.15 5.17 6.50
N LEU A 495 16.10 4.01 5.85
CA LEU A 495 14.97 3.10 6.02
C LEU A 495 15.01 2.44 7.40
N LYS A 496 13.89 2.45 8.13
CA LYS A 496 13.81 1.90 9.48
C LYS A 496 13.48 0.41 9.47
N ILE A 497 14.48 -0.44 9.72
CA ILE A 497 14.30 -1.90 9.79
C ILE A 497 14.37 -2.38 11.24
N SER A 498 13.24 -2.88 11.77
CA SER A 498 13.06 -3.14 13.21
C SER A 498 13.64 -4.46 13.74
N SER A 499 13.74 -5.55 12.95
CA SER A 499 14.39 -6.80 13.44
C SER A 499 14.65 -7.89 12.36
N GLY A 500 14.83 -7.54 11.09
CA GLY A 500 15.05 -8.52 10.02
C GLY A 500 16.52 -8.89 9.80
N LYS A 501 16.81 -10.18 9.53
CA LYS A 501 18.01 -10.57 8.75
C LYS A 501 18.03 -9.80 7.43
N MET A 502 19.20 -9.52 6.85
CA MET A 502 19.25 -8.94 5.51
C MET A 502 18.51 -9.87 4.55
N LYS A 503 17.56 -9.33 3.79
CA LYS A 503 16.77 -10.10 2.83
C LYS A 503 16.97 -9.48 1.46
N ILE A 504 17.34 -10.33 0.50
CA ILE A 504 17.09 -10.11 -0.92
C ILE A 504 16.10 -11.21 -1.27
N ARG A 505 14.83 -10.83 -1.46
CA ARG A 505 13.79 -11.80 -1.82
C ARG A 505 13.82 -12.07 -3.32
N PRO A 506 13.30 -13.23 -3.76
CA PRO A 506 12.99 -13.41 -5.17
C PRO A 506 12.07 -12.28 -5.63
N LEU A 507 12.28 -11.82 -6.85
CA LEU A 507 11.42 -10.81 -7.44
C LEU A 507 9.96 -11.29 -7.43
N MET A 508 9.05 -10.45 -6.95
CA MET A 508 7.63 -10.69 -7.13
C MET A 508 7.24 -10.16 -8.51
N PHE A 509 6.53 -10.98 -9.28
CA PHE A 509 6.03 -10.63 -10.61
C PHE A 509 4.51 -10.47 -10.54
N PRO A 510 3.98 -9.26 -10.33
CA PRO A 510 2.54 -9.05 -10.21
C PRO A 510 1.87 -8.83 -11.58
N CYS A 511 2.53 -9.15 -12.70
CA CYS A 511 1.97 -8.89 -14.03
C CYS A 511 2.28 -9.93 -15.10
N SER A 512 1.33 -10.06 -16.01
CA SER A 512 1.46 -10.76 -17.28
C SER A 512 2.25 -9.98 -18.32
N TRP A 513 2.70 -10.68 -19.36
CA TRP A 513 3.32 -10.07 -20.55
C TRP A 513 2.44 -8.99 -21.18
N LYS A 514 1.13 -9.25 -21.23
CA LYS A 514 0.14 -8.31 -21.79
C LYS A 514 0.15 -7.00 -21.00
N GLU A 515 0.12 -7.09 -19.68
CA GLU A 515 0.16 -5.92 -18.81
C GLU A 515 1.49 -5.17 -18.97
N LEU A 516 2.64 -5.84 -19.00
CA LEU A 516 3.93 -5.18 -19.24
C LEU A 516 3.96 -4.43 -20.58
N ARG A 517 3.42 -5.04 -21.63
CA ARG A 517 3.34 -4.43 -22.97
C ARG A 517 2.36 -3.26 -23.02
N GLU A 518 1.26 -3.33 -22.29
CA GLU A 518 0.23 -2.28 -22.28
C GLU A 518 0.63 -1.08 -21.42
N ASN A 519 1.51 -1.30 -20.43
CA ASN A 519 2.01 -0.30 -19.49
C ASN A 519 3.31 0.39 -19.96
N VAL A 520 3.45 0.61 -21.28
CA VAL A 520 4.34 1.67 -21.77
C VAL A 520 3.95 2.96 -21.05
N ILE A 521 4.92 3.80 -20.71
CA ILE A 521 4.66 5.20 -20.35
C ILE A 521 3.91 5.85 -21.53
N LYS A 522 2.59 5.72 -21.53
CA LYS A 522 1.67 6.34 -22.48
C LYS A 522 1.37 7.69 -21.88
N VAL A 523 1.84 8.73 -22.54
CA VAL A 523 1.55 10.13 -22.26
C VAL A 523 0.06 10.29 -21.96
N ARG A 524 -0.31 10.46 -20.69
CA ARG A 524 -1.66 10.90 -20.34
C ARG A 524 -1.74 12.39 -20.67
N LYS A 525 -2.66 12.75 -21.57
CA LYS A 525 -3.23 14.10 -21.60
C LYS A 525 -4.24 14.15 -20.45
N GLU A 526 -3.81 14.55 -19.26
CA GLU A 526 -4.76 15.03 -18.25
C GLU A 526 -4.87 16.55 -18.37
N ASP A 527 -6.10 17.05 -18.19
CA ASP A 527 -6.49 18.42 -18.47
C ASP A 527 -5.68 19.48 -17.69
N PHE A 528 -5.34 20.55 -18.40
CA PHE A 528 -4.33 21.54 -18.03
C PHE A 528 -4.80 22.54 -16.96
N SER A 529 -4.48 22.29 -15.70
CA SER A 529 -4.54 23.32 -14.64
C SER A 529 -3.32 23.41 -13.72
N GLY A 530 -2.22 22.73 -14.02
CA GLY A 530 -0.95 22.83 -13.29
C GLY A 530 0.23 22.49 -14.20
N LYS A 531 1.46 22.91 -13.83
CA LYS A 531 2.68 22.61 -14.59
C LYS A 531 2.86 21.08 -14.68
N THR A 532 2.62 20.47 -15.83
CA THR A 532 2.80 19.02 -16.05
C THR A 532 3.92 18.76 -17.05
N TYR A 533 4.77 17.78 -16.74
CA TYR A 533 5.88 17.32 -17.55
C TYR A 533 5.41 16.21 -18.50
N CYS A 534 5.61 16.37 -19.81
CA CYS A 534 5.23 15.38 -20.82
C CYS A 534 6.47 14.72 -21.44
N PHE A 535 6.40 13.41 -21.72
CA PHE A 535 7.49 12.61 -22.28
C PHE A 535 7.22 12.20 -23.74
N THR A 536 8.13 12.41 -24.68
CA THR A 536 7.99 11.91 -26.07
C THR A 536 9.28 11.29 -26.58
N CYS A 537 9.25 10.17 -27.30
CA CYS A 537 10.45 9.60 -27.92
C CYS A 537 10.61 10.04 -29.38
N ASN A 538 11.82 10.37 -29.80
CA ASN A 538 12.15 10.49 -31.23
C ASN A 538 12.50 9.11 -31.86
N LYS A 539 12.79 9.08 -33.16
CA LYS A 539 13.12 7.85 -33.92
C LYS A 539 14.40 7.14 -33.45
N GLU A 540 15.30 7.88 -32.80
CA GLU A 540 16.58 7.41 -32.26
C GLU A 540 16.44 6.92 -30.81
N GLY A 541 15.29 7.18 -30.18
CA GLY A 541 14.96 6.76 -28.82
C GLY A 541 15.37 7.73 -27.72
N HIS A 542 15.70 8.98 -28.07
CA HIS A 542 15.82 10.07 -27.11
C HIS A 542 14.42 10.44 -26.59
N LEU A 543 14.23 10.40 -25.27
CA LEU A 543 13.00 10.82 -24.61
C LEU A 543 13.10 12.33 -24.31
N SER A 544 12.22 13.12 -24.91
CA SER A 544 12.08 14.56 -24.73
C SER A 544 11.10 14.86 -23.60
N VAL A 545 11.51 15.72 -22.66
CA VAL A 545 10.69 16.21 -21.54
C VAL A 545 10.33 17.67 -21.80
N TYR A 546 9.05 18.03 -21.82
CA TYR A 546 8.61 19.43 -22.03
C TYR A 546 8.05 20.08 -20.76
N LEU A 547 8.37 21.36 -20.56
CA LEU A 547 7.86 22.20 -19.47
C LEU A 547 6.85 23.23 -19.97
N GLY A 548 5.57 23.12 -19.58
CA GLY A 548 4.55 24.13 -19.88
C GLY A 548 4.34 25.11 -18.71
N ASN A 549 4.41 26.42 -18.96
CA ASN A 549 4.05 27.45 -17.97
C ASN A 549 2.59 27.93 -18.14
N THR A 550 1.97 28.35 -17.03
CA THR A 550 0.54 28.69 -16.93
C THR A 550 0.15 30.02 -17.59
N LYS A 551 -1.03 30.02 -18.25
CA LYS A 551 -2.05 31.05 -18.56
C LYS A 551 -1.71 32.53 -18.90
N THR A 552 -0.49 33.04 -18.75
CA THR A 552 -0.19 34.47 -19.02
C THR A 552 1.03 34.74 -19.90
N ALA A 553 1.73 33.70 -20.37
CA ALA A 553 2.80 33.82 -21.36
C ALA A 553 2.61 32.78 -22.46
N LYS A 554 3.00 33.11 -23.70
CA LYS A 554 3.05 32.10 -24.79
C LYS A 554 3.85 30.88 -24.30
N PRO A 555 3.35 29.65 -24.45
CA PRO A 555 4.09 28.47 -24.02
C PRO A 555 5.43 28.41 -24.77
N GLN A 556 6.53 28.51 -24.05
CA GLN A 556 7.85 28.17 -24.57
C GLN A 556 8.09 26.70 -24.27
N HIS A 557 8.37 25.92 -25.31
CA HIS A 557 8.65 24.50 -25.18
C HIS A 557 10.16 24.29 -25.07
N PHE A 558 10.58 23.67 -23.98
CA PHE A 558 11.97 23.30 -23.74
C PHE A 558 12.13 21.81 -23.96
N PHE A 559 13.17 21.43 -24.67
CA PHE A 559 13.60 20.05 -24.85
C PHE A 559 14.82 19.80 -23.97
N TYR A 560 14.85 18.65 -23.31
CA TYR A 560 16.01 18.17 -22.57
C TYR A 560 16.60 16.97 -23.30
N ASN A 561 17.89 17.04 -23.66
CA ASN A 561 18.63 15.88 -24.13
C ASN A 561 19.15 15.08 -22.92
N PRO A 562 18.64 13.87 -22.65
CA PRO A 562 19.02 13.09 -21.47
C PRO A 562 20.43 12.49 -21.53
N ILE A 563 21.08 12.52 -22.69
CA ILE A 563 22.45 12.02 -22.87
C ILE A 563 23.45 13.15 -22.63
N THR A 564 23.23 14.31 -23.25
CA THR A 564 24.17 15.46 -23.21
C THR A 564 23.83 16.50 -22.15
N CYS A 565 22.63 16.43 -21.58
CA CYS A 565 22.08 17.37 -20.61
C CYS A 565 21.84 18.79 -21.15
N GLU A 566 21.81 18.95 -22.47
CA GLU A 566 21.54 20.22 -23.13
C GLU A 566 20.04 20.54 -23.12
N GLN A 567 19.71 21.81 -22.87
CA GLN A 567 18.35 22.33 -22.91
C GLN A 567 18.17 23.24 -24.13
N ASP A 568 17.35 22.80 -25.07
CA ASP A 568 17.09 23.50 -26.32
C ASP A 568 15.66 24.07 -26.36
N THR A 569 15.47 25.18 -27.07
CA THR A 569 14.15 25.84 -27.20
C THR A 569 13.61 25.63 -28.62
N TYR A 570 12.36 25.21 -28.74
CA TYR A 570 11.78 24.81 -30.04
C TYR A 570 10.42 25.46 -30.30
N SER A 571 10.07 25.58 -31.58
CA SER A 571 8.79 26.13 -32.07
C SER A 571 7.67 25.07 -32.14
N GLU A 572 6.42 25.48 -32.37
CA GLU A 572 5.29 24.54 -32.57
C GLU A 572 5.44 23.69 -33.83
N ASP A 573 6.09 24.20 -34.88
CA ASP A 573 6.31 23.48 -36.13
C ASP A 573 7.34 22.34 -35.94
N ASP A 574 8.41 22.60 -35.18
CA ASP A 574 9.40 21.58 -34.81
C ASP A 574 8.75 20.42 -34.00
N LEU A 575 7.73 20.74 -33.21
CA LEU A 575 6.97 19.77 -32.41
C LEU A 575 6.04 18.89 -33.25
N GLU A 576 5.52 19.37 -34.39
CA GLU A 576 4.71 18.55 -35.30
C GLU A 576 5.56 17.49 -36.02
N GLU A 577 6.78 17.83 -36.41
CA GLU A 577 7.71 16.87 -37.04
C GLU A 577 8.13 15.74 -36.08
N ILE A 578 8.14 16.01 -34.77
CA ILE A 578 8.50 15.06 -33.71
C ILE A 578 7.31 14.17 -33.30
N LYS A 579 6.06 14.66 -33.42
CA LYS A 579 4.83 13.93 -33.04
C LYS A 579 4.57 12.64 -33.83
N GLU A 580 5.15 12.47 -35.02
CA GLU A 580 4.69 11.45 -35.97
C GLU A 580 5.21 10.01 -35.76
N LYS A 581 6.12 9.72 -34.82
CA LYS A 581 6.57 8.32 -34.60
C LYS A 581 6.66 7.93 -33.14
N SER A 582 5.57 7.43 -32.58
CA SER A 582 5.63 6.53 -31.42
C SER A 582 6.40 5.26 -31.82
N VAL A 583 7.71 5.23 -31.62
CA VAL A 583 8.52 4.02 -31.85
C VAL A 583 8.27 3.04 -30.70
N THR A 584 7.11 2.39 -30.73
CA THR A 584 6.90 1.16 -29.96
C THR A 584 7.84 0.11 -30.55
N HIS A 585 8.85 -0.29 -29.80
CA HIS A 585 9.66 -1.45 -30.18
C HIS A 585 8.73 -2.65 -30.28
N ASN A 586 8.88 -3.43 -31.34
CA ASN A 586 8.18 -4.69 -31.45
C ASN A 586 8.86 -5.70 -30.52
N ILE A 587 8.60 -5.63 -29.20
CA ILE A 587 9.22 -6.54 -28.22
C ILE A 587 8.94 -8.02 -28.55
N ALA A 588 7.92 -8.30 -29.39
CA ALA A 588 7.63 -9.64 -29.89
C ALA A 588 8.81 -10.28 -30.66
N GLU A 589 9.72 -9.49 -31.24
CA GLU A 589 10.88 -10.01 -31.96
C GLU A 589 11.93 -10.62 -31.03
N PHE A 590 11.98 -10.19 -29.77
CA PHE A 590 12.99 -10.57 -28.76
C PHE A 590 12.50 -11.66 -27.79
N LEU A 591 11.32 -12.26 -28.02
CA LEU A 591 10.75 -13.29 -27.15
C LEU A 591 11.59 -14.57 -27.09
N HIS A 592 11.83 -15.10 -25.89
CA HIS A 592 12.56 -16.35 -25.62
C HIS A 592 11.89 -17.55 -26.33
N PRO A 593 12.59 -18.61 -26.80
CA PRO A 593 11.94 -19.76 -27.44
C PRO A 593 10.85 -20.45 -26.61
N LYS A 594 10.99 -20.57 -25.28
CA LYS A 594 9.90 -20.99 -24.37
C LYS A 594 8.81 -19.94 -24.19
N ALA A 595 9.09 -18.64 -24.24
CA ALA A 595 8.07 -17.58 -24.17
C ALA A 595 7.37 -17.38 -25.52
N LYS A 596 8.04 -17.73 -26.61
CA LYS A 596 7.60 -17.82 -28.01
C LYS A 596 6.96 -19.16 -28.31
N ALA A 597 7.23 -20.19 -27.50
CA ALA A 597 6.53 -21.47 -27.44
C ALA A 597 5.35 -21.39 -26.47
N LEU A 598 5.41 -20.62 -25.39
CA LEU A 598 4.24 -20.25 -24.59
C LEU A 598 3.40 -19.21 -25.31
N LEU A 599 3.98 -18.29 -26.08
CA LEU A 599 3.23 -17.45 -27.02
C LEU A 599 2.79 -18.30 -28.19
N LYS A 600 3.54 -19.25 -28.74
CA LYS A 600 3.01 -20.15 -29.77
C LYS A 600 2.05 -21.17 -29.21
N ASP A 601 2.09 -21.52 -27.93
CA ASP A 601 1.15 -22.42 -27.26
C ASP A 601 0.03 -21.59 -26.65
N PHE A 602 0.13 -20.27 -26.53
CA PHE A 602 -0.96 -19.36 -26.19
C PHE A 602 -1.61 -18.78 -27.45
N GLU A 603 -0.86 -18.63 -28.54
CA GLU A 603 -1.26 -18.30 -29.92
C GLU A 603 -1.62 -19.58 -30.68
N SER A 604 -1.23 -20.77 -30.21
CA SER A 604 -1.75 -22.07 -30.67
C SER A 604 -2.65 -22.72 -29.66
N SER A 605 -2.72 -22.31 -28.39
CA SER A 605 -3.95 -22.42 -27.62
C SER A 605 -4.94 -21.38 -28.08
N GLN A 606 -4.54 -20.23 -28.62
CA GLN A 606 -5.45 -19.34 -29.32
C GLN A 606 -5.68 -19.81 -30.75
N LYS A 607 -4.74 -20.42 -31.50
CA LYS A 607 -5.06 -20.99 -32.82
C LYS A 607 -5.70 -22.38 -32.75
N SER A 608 -5.52 -23.14 -31.68
CA SER A 608 -6.27 -24.37 -31.40
C SER A 608 -7.54 -24.09 -30.63
N ALA A 609 -7.64 -23.03 -29.82
CA ALA A 609 -8.95 -22.50 -29.40
C ALA A 609 -9.65 -21.73 -30.52
N GLU A 610 -8.95 -21.14 -31.50
CA GLU A 610 -9.57 -20.50 -32.68
C GLU A 610 -9.83 -21.52 -33.79
N SER A 611 -9.23 -22.71 -33.75
CA SER A 611 -9.60 -23.83 -34.63
C SER A 611 -10.44 -24.91 -33.96
N SER A 612 -10.70 -24.82 -32.65
CA SER A 612 -11.66 -25.71 -31.96
C SER A 612 -12.75 -25.00 -31.14
N SER A 613 -12.75 -23.67 -31.04
CA SER A 613 -13.94 -22.90 -30.63
C SER A 613 -14.35 -21.99 -31.78
N LYS A 614 -15.48 -22.33 -32.40
CA LYS A 614 -16.17 -21.42 -33.30
C LYS A 614 -16.66 -20.25 -32.46
N GLU A 615 -16.24 -19.03 -32.84
CA GLU A 615 -16.77 -17.72 -32.41
C GLU A 615 -16.60 -17.34 -30.93
N GLY A 616 -15.43 -16.79 -30.57
CA GLY A 616 -15.34 -15.58 -29.72
C GLY A 616 -15.99 -15.56 -28.33
N ILE A 617 -16.25 -16.71 -27.72
CA ILE A 617 -16.95 -16.85 -26.42
C ILE A 617 -16.04 -17.58 -25.44
N THR A 618 -15.56 -16.87 -24.41
CA THR A 618 -14.59 -17.34 -23.42
C THR A 618 -15.24 -17.98 -22.18
N ARG A 619 -16.52 -17.66 -21.91
CA ARG A 619 -17.32 -18.20 -20.79
C ARG A 619 -18.70 -18.62 -21.29
N GLU A 620 -19.33 -19.61 -20.63
CA GLU A 620 -20.68 -20.03 -21.01
C GLU A 620 -21.68 -18.85 -20.84
N PRO A 621 -22.26 -18.31 -21.92
CA PRO A 621 -23.14 -17.15 -21.85
C PRO A 621 -24.45 -17.55 -21.19
N LYS A 622 -24.97 -16.67 -20.31
CA LYS A 622 -26.24 -16.93 -19.62
C LYS A 622 -27.41 -16.10 -20.16
N GLU A 623 -27.12 -15.05 -20.90
CA GLU A 623 -28.10 -14.23 -21.59
C GLU A 623 -27.50 -13.70 -22.91
N ALA A 624 -28.23 -13.86 -24.01
CA ALA A 624 -27.89 -13.39 -25.34
C ALA A 624 -28.84 -12.26 -25.71
N ILE A 625 -28.28 -11.09 -26.00
CA ILE A 625 -29.04 -9.86 -26.20
C ILE A 625 -28.81 -9.35 -27.61
N MET A 626 -29.87 -9.33 -28.41
CA MET A 626 -29.87 -8.70 -29.73
C MET A 626 -30.48 -7.31 -29.63
N VAL A 627 -29.69 -6.31 -29.98
CA VAL A 627 -30.08 -4.91 -29.89
C VAL A 627 -30.64 -4.50 -31.24
N VAL A 628 -31.91 -4.09 -31.26
CA VAL A 628 -32.61 -3.70 -32.48
C VAL A 628 -32.77 -2.18 -32.46
N LEU A 629 -31.92 -1.51 -33.25
CA LEU A 629 -31.83 -0.05 -33.29
C LEU A 629 -32.49 0.49 -34.56
N ASP A 630 -33.42 1.42 -34.37
CA ASP A 630 -34.13 2.09 -35.46
C ASP A 630 -33.24 3.15 -36.12
N THR A 631 -32.97 2.98 -37.41
CA THR A 631 -32.24 3.93 -38.25
C THR A 631 -33.11 4.48 -39.37
N SER A 632 -34.44 4.42 -39.23
CA SER A 632 -35.39 4.94 -40.21
C SER A 632 -35.50 6.47 -40.16
N SER A 633 -36.00 7.10 -41.22
CA SER A 633 -36.13 8.56 -41.28
C SER A 633 -36.96 9.18 -40.15
N SER A 634 -37.82 8.42 -39.47
CA SER A 634 -38.59 8.90 -38.32
C SER A 634 -37.74 9.24 -37.09
N MET A 635 -36.53 8.66 -37.01
CA MET A 635 -35.57 8.86 -35.92
C MET A 635 -34.77 10.17 -36.04
N SER A 636 -34.92 10.89 -37.16
CA SER A 636 -34.35 12.24 -37.35
C SER A 636 -35.09 13.34 -36.60
N GLY A 637 -36.30 13.06 -36.10
CA GLY A 637 -37.12 14.02 -35.36
C GLY A 637 -36.52 14.44 -34.01
N GLU A 638 -36.87 15.64 -33.56
CA GLU A 638 -36.47 16.18 -32.26
C GLU A 638 -37.27 15.56 -31.09
N ILE A 639 -36.65 15.42 -29.92
CA ILE A 639 -37.28 14.93 -28.68
C ILE A 639 -36.62 15.58 -27.44
N PHE A 640 -37.30 15.54 -26.27
CA PHE A 640 -36.80 16.03 -24.97
C PHE A 640 -36.32 17.49 -24.95
N LYS A 641 -37.19 18.45 -25.31
CA LYS A 641 -36.85 19.88 -25.55
C LYS A 641 -36.53 20.73 -24.30
N GLU A 642 -36.21 20.13 -23.16
CA GLU A 642 -36.34 20.79 -21.84
C GLU A 642 -35.12 21.62 -21.40
N TYR A 643 -33.89 21.35 -21.88
CA TYR A 643 -32.67 21.90 -21.28
C TYR A 643 -31.85 22.87 -22.15
N ALA A 644 -32.15 22.95 -23.44
CA ALA A 644 -31.57 23.96 -24.32
C ALA A 644 -32.55 24.22 -25.46
N PRO A 645 -33.32 25.33 -25.43
CA PRO A 645 -34.27 25.66 -26.50
C PRO A 645 -33.62 25.80 -27.89
N ASN A 646 -32.28 25.91 -27.93
CA ASN A 646 -31.47 26.00 -29.15
C ASN A 646 -30.76 24.69 -29.55
N ASP A 647 -30.77 23.64 -28.72
CA ASP A 647 -30.07 22.39 -29.01
C ASP A 647 -31.03 21.33 -29.57
N LYS A 648 -30.74 20.86 -30.79
CA LYS A 648 -31.62 19.93 -31.52
C LYS A 648 -31.29 18.50 -31.13
N TYR A 649 -31.84 18.04 -30.02
CA TYR A 649 -31.66 16.65 -29.57
C TYR A 649 -32.55 15.69 -30.39
N ARG A 650 -31.92 14.86 -31.23
CA ARG A 650 -32.61 13.93 -32.14
C ARG A 650 -32.89 12.59 -31.47
N ARG A 651 -33.96 11.90 -31.88
CA ARG A 651 -34.32 10.57 -31.36
C ARG A 651 -33.20 9.53 -31.56
N ILE A 652 -32.52 9.53 -32.71
CA ILE A 652 -31.38 8.63 -32.95
C ILE A 652 -30.24 8.88 -31.96
N THR A 653 -30.00 10.15 -31.61
CA THR A 653 -28.94 10.52 -30.67
C THR A 653 -29.30 10.03 -29.26
N ALA A 654 -30.56 10.21 -28.85
CA ALA A 654 -31.05 9.62 -27.60
C ALA A 654 -30.91 8.09 -27.57
N ALA A 655 -31.22 7.40 -28.67
CA ALA A 655 -31.09 5.95 -28.78
C ALA A 655 -29.63 5.48 -28.61
N VAL A 656 -28.69 6.18 -29.24
CA VAL A 656 -27.24 5.91 -29.13
C VAL A 656 -26.74 6.17 -27.70
N ASP A 657 -27.16 7.27 -27.07
CA ASP A 657 -26.74 7.62 -25.69
C ASP A 657 -27.24 6.58 -24.68
N PHE A 658 -28.53 6.24 -24.75
CA PHE A 658 -29.18 5.23 -23.93
C PHE A 658 -28.52 3.86 -24.06
N PHE A 659 -28.18 3.50 -25.28
CA PHE A 659 -27.50 2.25 -25.55
C PHE A 659 -26.05 2.24 -25.04
N THR A 660 -25.34 3.35 -25.18
CA THR A 660 -23.99 3.50 -24.65
C THR A 660 -24.00 3.34 -23.13
N ALA A 661 -25.00 3.91 -22.45
CA ALA A 661 -25.22 3.68 -21.03
C ALA A 661 -25.46 2.20 -20.71
N PHE A 662 -26.32 1.50 -21.46
CA PHE A 662 -26.54 0.05 -21.33
C PHE A 662 -25.24 -0.75 -21.43
N ALA A 663 -24.44 -0.47 -22.46
CA ALA A 663 -23.20 -1.15 -22.76
C ALA A 663 -22.18 -0.99 -21.61
N ASN A 664 -21.95 0.26 -21.18
CA ASN A 664 -21.00 0.60 -20.12
C ASN A 664 -21.40 -0.05 -18.79
N ARG A 665 -22.69 0.03 -18.43
CA ARG A 665 -23.20 -0.56 -17.19
C ARG A 665 -23.13 -2.08 -17.20
N THR A 666 -23.51 -2.72 -18.31
CA THR A 666 -23.39 -4.18 -18.48
C THR A 666 -21.97 -4.68 -18.22
N GLN A 667 -20.98 -3.95 -18.73
CA GLN A 667 -19.57 -4.26 -18.52
C GLN A 667 -19.16 -4.08 -17.04
N ALA A 668 -19.53 -2.95 -16.43
CA ALA A 668 -19.22 -2.65 -15.04
C ALA A 668 -19.78 -3.70 -14.06
N TYR A 669 -20.95 -4.27 -14.36
CA TYR A 669 -21.55 -5.34 -13.56
C TYR A 669 -21.04 -6.75 -13.88
N GLU A 670 -20.15 -6.90 -14.87
CA GLU A 670 -19.54 -8.15 -15.33
C GLU A 670 -20.54 -9.25 -15.73
N PHE A 671 -21.76 -8.87 -16.14
CA PHE A 671 -22.79 -9.85 -16.49
C PHE A 671 -22.32 -10.78 -17.64
N PRO A 672 -22.61 -12.09 -17.58
CA PRO A 672 -22.24 -13.06 -18.62
C PRO A 672 -23.15 -12.94 -19.86
N HIS A 673 -23.09 -11.77 -20.50
CA HIS A 673 -23.85 -11.42 -21.70
C HIS A 673 -23.02 -11.64 -22.96
N VAL A 674 -23.71 -12.00 -24.04
CA VAL A 674 -23.22 -11.82 -25.41
C VAL A 674 -24.14 -10.83 -26.11
N LEU A 675 -23.54 -9.85 -26.78
CA LEU A 675 -24.26 -8.73 -27.39
C LEU A 675 -24.14 -8.79 -28.91
N GLY A 676 -25.25 -8.55 -29.60
CA GLY A 676 -25.31 -8.37 -31.05
C GLY A 676 -26.18 -7.16 -31.39
N ALA A 677 -26.09 -6.67 -32.62
CA ALA A 677 -26.84 -5.49 -33.05
C ALA A 677 -27.38 -5.62 -34.48
N ILE A 678 -28.64 -5.23 -34.65
CA ILE A 678 -29.35 -5.12 -35.92
C ILE A 678 -29.84 -3.68 -36.09
N TYR A 679 -29.52 -3.07 -37.22
CA TYR A 679 -30.13 -1.81 -37.64
C TYR A 679 -31.31 -2.10 -38.53
N PHE A 680 -32.35 -1.29 -38.43
CA PHE A 680 -33.48 -1.43 -39.32
C PHE A 680 -33.98 -0.09 -39.86
N ASN A 681 -34.26 -0.11 -41.16
CA ASN A 681 -34.98 0.90 -41.90
C ASN A 681 -35.95 0.20 -42.87
N ASP A 682 -35.69 0.22 -44.18
CA ASP A 682 -36.45 -0.53 -45.18
C ASP A 682 -36.33 -2.05 -44.99
N THR A 683 -35.19 -2.51 -44.48
CA THR A 683 -34.90 -3.92 -44.16
C THR A 683 -33.99 -4.02 -42.93
N PRO A 684 -34.11 -5.07 -42.11
CA PRO A 684 -33.16 -5.32 -41.03
C PRO A 684 -31.79 -5.75 -41.57
N LYS A 685 -30.73 -5.19 -41.00
CA LYS A 685 -29.34 -5.47 -41.31
C LYS A 685 -28.59 -5.79 -40.02
N GLU A 686 -28.06 -7.00 -39.92
CA GLU A 686 -27.12 -7.34 -38.85
C GLU A 686 -25.83 -6.55 -39.06
N VAL A 687 -25.49 -5.73 -38.07
CA VAL A 687 -24.28 -4.91 -38.07
C VAL A 687 -23.23 -5.46 -37.13
N LEU A 688 -23.65 -6.28 -36.16
CA LEU A 688 -22.76 -6.97 -35.27
C LEU A 688 -23.34 -8.32 -34.84
N SER A 689 -22.54 -9.37 -35.02
CA SER A 689 -22.87 -10.72 -34.56
C SER A 689 -22.66 -10.87 -33.05
N LEU A 690 -23.38 -11.82 -32.45
CA LEU A 690 -23.34 -12.08 -31.01
C LEU A 690 -21.92 -12.44 -30.55
N SER A 691 -21.33 -11.61 -29.69
CA SER A 691 -19.98 -11.85 -29.16
C SER A 691 -19.81 -11.27 -27.75
N GLU A 692 -18.73 -11.67 -27.06
CA GLU A 692 -18.33 -11.12 -25.76
C GLU A 692 -17.48 -9.83 -25.89
N LEU A 693 -16.94 -9.54 -27.07
CA LEU A 693 -15.96 -8.48 -27.29
C LEU A 693 -16.63 -7.14 -27.64
N GLN A 694 -16.72 -6.27 -26.63
CA GLN A 694 -17.44 -4.99 -26.70
C GLN A 694 -16.65 -3.84 -27.35
N ALA A 695 -15.36 -4.00 -27.64
CA ALA A 695 -14.52 -2.92 -28.21
C ALA A 695 -14.96 -2.47 -29.62
N ASN A 696 -15.59 -3.35 -30.40
CA ASN A 696 -16.15 -3.01 -31.72
C ASN A 696 -17.57 -2.41 -31.63
N PHE A 697 -18.17 -2.42 -30.43
CA PHE A 697 -19.58 -2.10 -30.19
C PHE A 697 -19.83 -0.60 -30.27
N GLU A 698 -19.07 0.20 -29.50
CA GLU A 698 -19.22 1.66 -29.45
C GLU A 698 -18.95 2.31 -30.81
N THR A 699 -17.91 1.86 -31.51
CA THR A 699 -17.56 2.37 -32.84
C THR A 699 -18.64 2.08 -33.88
N THR A 700 -19.28 0.91 -33.79
CA THR A 700 -20.35 0.52 -34.72
C THR A 700 -21.62 1.33 -34.45
N ILE A 701 -21.94 1.56 -33.18
CA ILE A 701 -23.18 2.24 -32.76
C ILE A 701 -23.11 3.75 -32.98
N ASN A 702 -21.96 4.37 -32.75
CA ASN A 702 -21.79 5.79 -33.05
C ASN A 702 -22.01 6.11 -34.54
N LYS A 703 -21.78 5.14 -35.45
CA LYS A 703 -22.08 5.29 -36.88
C LYS A 703 -23.58 5.40 -37.17
N ALA A 704 -24.46 4.89 -36.29
CA ALA A 704 -25.91 4.93 -36.49
C ALA A 704 -26.46 6.37 -36.63
N ASN A 705 -25.82 7.36 -35.98
CA ASN A 705 -26.17 8.78 -36.13
C ASN A 705 -26.09 9.28 -37.58
N ASN A 706 -25.26 8.64 -38.42
CA ASN A 706 -25.04 8.99 -39.82
C ASN A 706 -25.80 8.10 -40.81
N GLU A 707 -26.51 7.07 -40.32
CA GLU A 707 -27.20 6.07 -41.17
C GLU A 707 -28.73 6.25 -41.23
N VAL A 708 -29.26 7.36 -40.70
CA VAL A 708 -30.70 7.63 -40.62
C VAL A 708 -31.32 7.86 -41.99
N ARG A 709 -32.08 6.89 -42.52
CA ARG A 709 -32.74 6.95 -43.84
C ARG A 709 -33.84 5.89 -43.98
N GLY A 710 -34.69 6.04 -45.01
CA GLY A 710 -35.61 4.98 -45.43
C GLY A 710 -36.89 4.87 -44.58
N GLN A 711 -37.68 3.84 -44.86
CA GLN A 711 -38.93 3.51 -44.17
C GLN A 711 -38.66 2.69 -42.90
N THR A 712 -39.70 2.21 -42.20
CA THR A 712 -39.57 1.55 -40.89
C THR A 712 -40.17 0.13 -40.93
N ALA A 713 -39.29 -0.89 -40.92
CA ALA A 713 -39.63 -2.32 -40.90
C ALA A 713 -39.37 -2.96 -39.52
N LEU A 714 -40.01 -2.42 -38.48
CA LEU A 714 -39.83 -2.80 -37.07
C LEU A 714 -40.15 -4.28 -36.82
N TYR A 715 -41.32 -4.75 -37.28
CA TYR A 715 -41.76 -6.12 -37.03
C TYR A 715 -40.90 -7.19 -37.72
N ASP A 716 -40.46 -6.91 -38.95
CA ASP A 716 -39.54 -7.80 -39.67
C ASP A 716 -38.16 -7.83 -38.99
N ALA A 717 -37.70 -6.71 -38.40
CA ALA A 717 -36.48 -6.65 -37.61
C ALA A 717 -36.55 -7.49 -36.32
N LEU A 718 -37.68 -7.44 -35.59
CA LEU A 718 -37.88 -8.29 -34.41
C LEU A 718 -37.86 -9.79 -34.76
N LYS A 719 -38.46 -10.18 -35.90
CA LYS A 719 -38.39 -11.56 -36.38
C LYS A 719 -36.97 -11.98 -36.77
N ALA A 720 -36.22 -11.11 -37.45
CA ALA A 720 -34.83 -11.35 -37.81
C ALA A 720 -33.96 -11.57 -36.56
N ALA A 721 -34.05 -10.67 -35.58
CA ALA A 721 -33.35 -10.78 -34.30
C ALA A 721 -33.66 -12.09 -33.57
N ALA A 722 -34.93 -12.48 -33.53
CA ALA A 722 -35.36 -13.72 -32.89
C ALA A 722 -34.82 -14.98 -33.60
N ASN A 723 -34.62 -14.94 -34.91
CA ASN A 723 -33.97 -16.03 -35.64
C ASN A 723 -32.50 -16.14 -35.29
N THR A 724 -31.74 -15.05 -35.34
CA THR A 724 -30.32 -15.03 -34.95
C THR A 724 -30.13 -15.55 -33.52
N LEU A 725 -30.97 -15.12 -32.56
CA LEU A 725 -30.95 -15.62 -31.18
C LEU A 725 -31.29 -17.11 -31.07
N SER A 726 -32.25 -17.61 -31.86
CA SER A 726 -32.61 -19.03 -31.86
C SER A 726 -31.47 -19.90 -32.41
N GLU A 727 -30.82 -19.44 -33.48
CA GLU A 727 -29.67 -20.10 -34.09
C GLU A 727 -28.50 -20.16 -33.10
N PHE A 728 -28.20 -19.06 -32.43
CA PHE A 728 -27.15 -18.99 -31.43
C PHE A 728 -27.40 -19.92 -30.23
N THR A 729 -28.58 -19.86 -29.65
CA THR A 729 -28.93 -20.67 -28.47
C THR A 729 -29.18 -22.16 -28.76
N SER A 730 -29.17 -22.57 -30.04
CA SER A 730 -29.04 -24.00 -30.35
C SER A 730 -27.71 -24.58 -29.84
N GLN A 731 -26.68 -23.72 -29.75
CA GLN A 731 -25.35 -24.05 -29.23
C GLN A 731 -25.27 -23.86 -27.70
N PHE A 732 -26.04 -22.92 -27.15
CA PHE A 732 -26.12 -22.63 -25.71
C PHE A 732 -27.57 -22.68 -25.19
N PRO A 733 -28.13 -23.87 -24.92
CA PRO A 733 -29.55 -24.02 -24.56
C PRO A 733 -29.96 -23.39 -23.23
N SER A 734 -29.01 -23.19 -22.32
CA SER A 734 -29.18 -22.56 -20.99
C SER A 734 -29.26 -21.02 -21.04
N CYS A 735 -29.02 -20.43 -22.22
CA CYS A 735 -28.90 -19.00 -22.41
C CYS A 735 -30.26 -18.34 -22.68
N HIS A 736 -30.57 -17.27 -21.92
CA HIS A 736 -31.81 -16.52 -22.10
C HIS A 736 -31.75 -15.71 -23.41
N ARG A 737 -32.84 -15.70 -24.18
CA ARG A 737 -32.93 -14.97 -25.45
C ARG A 737 -33.64 -13.66 -25.23
N ARG A 738 -32.99 -12.55 -25.58
CA ARG A 738 -33.54 -11.23 -25.36
C ARG A 738 -33.32 -10.30 -26.54
N ILE A 739 -34.35 -9.52 -26.85
CA ILE A 739 -34.27 -8.38 -27.76
C ILE A 739 -34.40 -7.10 -26.95
N LEU A 740 -33.50 -6.15 -27.17
CA LEU A 740 -33.58 -4.79 -26.66
C LEU A 740 -33.86 -3.85 -27.83
N CYS A 741 -35.09 -3.34 -27.93
CA CYS A 741 -35.57 -2.55 -29.06
C CYS A 741 -35.59 -1.05 -28.73
N LEU A 742 -34.87 -0.24 -29.51
CA LEU A 742 -34.79 1.21 -29.38
C LEU A 742 -35.36 1.87 -30.64
N THR A 743 -36.56 2.45 -30.55
CA THR A 743 -37.34 2.91 -31.71
C THR A 743 -38.35 4.00 -31.33
N ASP A 744 -38.84 4.75 -32.32
CA ASP A 744 -40.01 5.61 -32.15
C ASP A 744 -41.34 4.84 -32.33
N GLY A 745 -41.26 3.54 -32.61
CA GLY A 745 -42.37 2.59 -32.67
C GLY A 745 -43.13 2.58 -34.00
N LYS A 746 -42.75 3.39 -34.99
CA LYS A 746 -43.44 3.40 -36.28
C LYS A 746 -43.16 2.12 -37.05
N ASP A 747 -44.14 1.67 -37.81
CA ASP A 747 -43.96 0.63 -38.82
C ASP A 747 -44.85 0.97 -40.02
N ASN A 748 -44.27 1.00 -41.21
CA ASN A 748 -44.99 1.25 -42.46
C ASN A 748 -44.52 0.36 -43.61
N ARG A 749 -43.67 -0.63 -43.33
CA ARG A 749 -42.98 -1.46 -44.32
C ARG A 749 -43.11 -2.95 -44.03
N SER A 750 -43.26 -3.34 -42.77
CA SER A 750 -43.21 -4.75 -42.40
C SER A 750 -44.39 -5.53 -43.00
N LYS A 751 -44.10 -6.76 -43.41
CA LYS A 751 -45.15 -7.67 -43.92
C LYS A 751 -45.88 -8.40 -42.80
N ALA A 752 -45.26 -8.52 -41.63
CA ALA A 752 -45.81 -9.20 -40.47
C ALA A 752 -46.77 -8.30 -39.67
N THR A 753 -47.84 -8.87 -39.14
CA THR A 753 -48.72 -8.16 -38.20
C THR A 753 -48.16 -8.21 -36.76
N PRO A 754 -48.54 -7.27 -35.88
CA PRO A 754 -48.09 -7.27 -34.48
C PRO A 754 -48.39 -8.56 -33.71
N PHE A 755 -49.56 -9.15 -33.96
CA PHE A 755 -49.96 -10.43 -33.36
C PHE A 755 -49.09 -11.58 -33.85
N ASP A 756 -48.85 -11.68 -35.16
CA ASP A 756 -48.00 -12.74 -35.74
C ASP A 756 -46.58 -12.69 -35.18
N VAL A 757 -46.04 -11.49 -34.97
CA VAL A 757 -44.71 -11.28 -34.38
C VAL A 757 -44.70 -11.71 -32.92
N SER A 758 -45.71 -11.33 -32.15
CA SER A 758 -45.85 -11.71 -30.74
C SER A 758 -45.93 -13.22 -30.56
N ALA A 759 -46.78 -13.89 -31.35
CA ALA A 759 -46.91 -15.34 -31.33
C ALA A 759 -45.61 -16.04 -31.74
N PHE A 760 -44.89 -15.49 -32.72
CA PHE A 760 -43.60 -16.00 -33.16
C PHE A 760 -42.52 -15.89 -32.09
N LEU A 761 -42.42 -14.73 -31.42
CA LEU A 761 -41.46 -14.48 -30.35
C LEU A 761 -41.74 -15.36 -29.12
N ALA A 762 -43.02 -15.46 -28.72
CA ALA A 762 -43.45 -16.31 -27.61
C ALA A 762 -43.11 -17.79 -27.89
N LYS A 763 -43.40 -18.29 -29.10
CA LYS A 763 -43.05 -19.66 -29.51
C LYS A 763 -41.53 -19.93 -29.45
N LYS A 764 -40.71 -18.92 -29.72
CA LYS A 764 -39.24 -19.01 -29.66
C LYS A 764 -38.67 -18.71 -28.27
N ASN A 765 -39.51 -18.43 -27.28
CA ASN A 765 -39.10 -18.04 -25.93
C ASN A 765 -38.10 -16.86 -25.94
N VAL A 766 -38.41 -15.82 -26.73
CA VAL A 766 -37.60 -14.60 -26.84
C VAL A 766 -38.32 -13.46 -26.12
N VAL A 767 -37.65 -12.87 -25.13
CA VAL A 767 -38.16 -11.72 -24.37
C VAL A 767 -37.85 -10.43 -25.13
N VAL A 768 -38.82 -9.51 -25.27
CA VAL A 768 -38.60 -8.21 -25.93
C VAL A 768 -38.78 -7.06 -24.95
N ASP A 769 -37.70 -6.35 -24.65
CA ASP A 769 -37.76 -5.06 -23.98
C ASP A 769 -37.74 -3.93 -25.00
N SER A 770 -38.63 -2.95 -24.84
CA SER A 770 -38.78 -1.85 -25.78
C SER A 770 -38.68 -0.49 -25.09
N ILE A 771 -37.82 0.39 -25.60
CA ILE A 771 -37.73 1.79 -25.19
C ILE A 771 -38.26 2.68 -26.32
N LEU A 772 -39.39 3.33 -26.06
CA LEU A 772 -40.04 4.22 -27.03
C LEU A 772 -39.49 5.63 -26.96
N ILE A 773 -38.81 6.05 -28.01
CA ILE A 773 -38.20 7.38 -28.13
C ILE A 773 -39.15 8.30 -28.91
N THR A 774 -40.34 8.51 -28.34
CA THR A 774 -41.43 9.30 -28.92
C THR A 774 -42.32 9.88 -27.83
N SER A 775 -43.11 10.91 -28.14
CA SER A 775 -44.12 11.46 -27.22
C SER A 775 -45.49 10.79 -27.35
N GLY A 776 -45.77 10.11 -28.46
CA GLY A 776 -47.11 9.57 -28.78
C GLY A 776 -47.38 8.13 -28.36
N GLY A 777 -46.36 7.44 -27.81
CA GLY A 777 -46.43 6.00 -27.50
C GLY A 777 -46.66 5.10 -28.72
N ASN A 778 -46.70 3.79 -28.47
CA ASN A 778 -47.14 2.76 -29.41
C ASN A 778 -47.79 1.58 -28.66
N ALA A 779 -49.08 1.32 -28.90
CA ALA A 779 -49.80 0.25 -28.21
C ALA A 779 -49.40 -1.16 -28.69
N ASN A 780 -49.02 -1.31 -29.96
CA ASN A 780 -48.62 -2.59 -30.55
C ASN A 780 -47.29 -3.09 -29.96
N LEU A 781 -46.27 -2.23 -29.93
CA LEU A 781 -44.95 -2.57 -29.40
C LEU A 781 -45.00 -2.85 -27.90
N LYS A 782 -45.81 -2.08 -27.16
CA LYS A 782 -46.12 -2.34 -25.76
C LYS A 782 -46.72 -3.73 -25.55
N ALA A 783 -47.72 -4.09 -26.37
CA ALA A 783 -48.33 -5.41 -26.30
C ALA A 783 -47.36 -6.54 -26.65
N ILE A 784 -46.49 -6.36 -27.66
CA ILE A 784 -45.43 -7.33 -28.01
C ILE A 784 -44.49 -7.56 -26.82
N SER A 785 -44.00 -6.49 -26.19
CA SER A 785 -43.12 -6.58 -25.03
C SER A 785 -43.79 -7.31 -23.86
N HIS A 786 -45.02 -6.94 -23.50
CA HIS A 786 -45.74 -7.59 -22.40
C HIS A 786 -46.12 -9.04 -22.70
N ALA A 787 -46.48 -9.36 -23.94
CA ALA A 787 -46.81 -10.73 -24.36
C ALA A 787 -45.62 -11.68 -24.27
N THR A 788 -44.40 -11.16 -24.44
CA THR A 788 -43.14 -11.92 -24.34
C THR A 788 -42.51 -11.89 -22.95
N GLY A 789 -43.17 -11.24 -21.96
CA GLY A 789 -42.66 -11.09 -20.60
C GLY A 789 -41.63 -9.96 -20.41
N GLY A 790 -41.35 -9.19 -21.46
CA GLY A 790 -40.47 -8.03 -21.42
C GLY A 790 -41.17 -6.76 -20.93
N LEU A 791 -40.40 -5.67 -20.84
CA LEU A 791 -40.79 -4.35 -20.36
C LEU A 791 -40.92 -3.36 -21.52
N CYS A 792 -41.84 -2.41 -21.41
CA CYS A 792 -42.03 -1.35 -22.38
C CYS A 792 -42.10 0.01 -21.69
N PHE A 793 -41.09 0.85 -21.94
CA PHE A 793 -40.96 2.17 -21.32
C PHE A 793 -41.22 3.30 -22.32
N LEU A 794 -41.80 4.38 -21.82
CA LEU A 794 -42.03 5.62 -22.54
C LEU A 794 -41.40 6.78 -21.73
N PRO A 795 -40.07 6.99 -21.81
CA PRO A 795 -39.39 8.05 -21.08
C PRO A 795 -39.92 9.43 -21.50
N LYS A 796 -40.18 10.30 -20.51
CA LYS A 796 -40.69 11.66 -20.76
C LYS A 796 -39.58 12.66 -21.09
N ASN A 797 -38.40 12.45 -20.52
CA ASN A 797 -37.22 13.30 -20.69
C ASN A 797 -35.94 12.47 -20.74
N ARG A 798 -34.81 13.12 -21.05
CA ARG A 798 -33.49 12.47 -21.15
C ARG A 798 -33.08 11.80 -19.83
N ARG A 799 -33.36 12.43 -18.68
CA ARG A 799 -32.99 11.90 -17.36
C ARG A 799 -33.71 10.59 -17.05
N GLU A 800 -35.03 10.51 -17.28
CA GLU A 800 -35.79 9.27 -17.16
C GLU A 800 -35.24 8.20 -18.10
N GLY A 801 -34.92 8.56 -19.34
CA GLY A 801 -34.33 7.67 -20.33
C GLY A 801 -33.01 7.06 -19.87
N THR A 802 -32.06 7.88 -19.41
CA THR A 802 -30.77 7.40 -18.88
C THR A 802 -30.97 6.49 -17.67
N ARG A 803 -31.86 6.87 -16.73
CA ARG A 803 -32.12 6.13 -15.50
C ARG A 803 -32.65 4.71 -15.75
N ILE A 804 -33.47 4.53 -16.80
CA ILE A 804 -33.97 3.21 -17.21
C ILE A 804 -32.81 2.23 -17.48
N PHE A 805 -31.71 2.70 -18.07
CA PHE A 805 -30.52 1.88 -18.36
C PHE A 805 -29.58 1.68 -17.18
N GLU A 806 -29.82 2.33 -16.06
CA GLU A 806 -29.13 2.05 -14.79
C GLU A 806 -29.83 0.99 -13.96
N MET A 807 -31.09 0.67 -14.29
CA MET A 807 -31.87 -0.36 -13.63
C MET A 807 -31.24 -1.73 -13.86
N GLU A 808 -30.76 -2.37 -12.80
CA GLU A 808 -30.21 -3.73 -12.85
C GLU A 808 -31.20 -4.75 -13.43
N THR A 809 -32.49 -4.58 -13.10
CA THR A 809 -33.58 -5.36 -13.68
C THR A 809 -33.66 -5.16 -15.17
N LEU A 810 -33.47 -3.95 -15.71
CA LEU A 810 -33.36 -3.79 -17.16
C LEU A 810 -32.07 -4.40 -17.70
N LEU A 811 -30.91 -4.19 -17.07
CA LEU A 811 -29.62 -4.65 -17.59
C LEU A 811 -29.61 -6.16 -17.85
N SER A 812 -30.14 -6.97 -16.93
CA SER A 812 -30.30 -8.41 -17.13
C SER A 812 -31.69 -8.90 -16.75
N VAL A 813 -32.35 -9.63 -17.65
CA VAL A 813 -33.67 -10.25 -17.37
C VAL A 813 -33.58 -11.22 -16.20
N ARG A 814 -32.41 -11.83 -15.96
CA ARG A 814 -32.19 -12.79 -14.87
C ARG A 814 -32.30 -12.17 -13.48
N GLN A 815 -32.17 -10.85 -13.39
CA GLN A 815 -32.32 -10.11 -12.14
C GLN A 815 -33.77 -9.75 -11.85
N ARG A 816 -34.71 -10.01 -12.77
CA ARG A 816 -36.14 -9.68 -12.63
C ARG A 816 -36.91 -10.83 -12.00
N SER A 817 -37.79 -10.52 -11.05
CA SER A 817 -38.81 -11.46 -10.60
C SER A 817 -39.65 -11.96 -11.78
N GLU A 818 -40.00 -13.24 -11.78
CA GLU A 818 -40.72 -13.87 -12.89
C GLU A 818 -42.10 -13.23 -13.09
N ARG A 819 -42.37 -12.74 -14.32
CA ARG A 819 -43.68 -12.17 -14.66
C ARG A 819 -44.62 -13.28 -15.13
N LYS A 820 -45.87 -13.25 -14.65
CA LYS A 820 -46.93 -14.11 -15.21
C LYS A 820 -47.20 -13.70 -16.66
N LEU A 821 -46.89 -14.60 -17.59
CA LEU A 821 -47.14 -14.40 -19.01
C LEU A 821 -48.65 -14.39 -19.30
N PRO A 822 -49.17 -13.40 -20.05
CA PRO A 822 -50.56 -13.43 -20.51
C PRO A 822 -50.76 -14.56 -21.53
N SER A 823 -51.97 -15.13 -21.62
CA SER A 823 -52.26 -16.09 -22.68
C SER A 823 -52.31 -15.37 -24.03
N LEU A 824 -51.63 -15.91 -25.03
CA LEU A 824 -51.61 -15.37 -26.38
C LEU A 824 -52.06 -16.44 -27.37
N SER A 825 -53.38 -16.68 -27.42
CA SER A 825 -54.00 -17.70 -28.28
C SER A 825 -54.76 -17.11 -29.47
N SER A 826 -55.21 -15.86 -29.35
CA SER A 826 -56.03 -15.17 -30.36
C SER A 826 -55.67 -13.68 -30.48
N GLN A 827 -56.10 -13.04 -31.58
CA GLN A 827 -55.98 -11.59 -31.76
C GLN A 827 -56.68 -10.81 -30.63
N ALA A 828 -57.81 -11.31 -30.13
CA ALA A 828 -58.53 -10.66 -29.03
C ALA A 828 -57.71 -10.63 -27.73
N ASP A 829 -56.90 -11.66 -27.48
CA ASP A 829 -55.99 -11.67 -26.33
C ASP A 829 -54.93 -10.57 -26.47
N PHE A 830 -54.39 -10.38 -27.68
CA PHE A 830 -53.42 -9.33 -27.97
C PHE A 830 -54.02 -7.93 -27.80
N ASP A 831 -55.25 -7.73 -28.26
CA ASP A 831 -55.96 -6.45 -28.13
C ASP A 831 -56.21 -6.10 -26.64
N GLN A 832 -56.41 -7.10 -25.76
CA GLN A 832 -56.48 -6.87 -24.32
C GLN A 832 -55.14 -6.43 -23.73
N ILE A 833 -54.03 -7.01 -24.20
CA ILE A 833 -52.68 -6.63 -23.73
C ILE A 833 -52.36 -5.19 -24.16
N GLN A 834 -52.81 -4.73 -25.33
CA GLN A 834 -52.63 -3.34 -25.79
C GLN A 834 -53.21 -2.30 -24.82
N GLN A 835 -54.23 -2.66 -24.03
CA GLN A 835 -54.87 -1.76 -23.07
C GLN A 835 -54.06 -1.58 -21.77
N ARG A 836 -53.01 -2.39 -21.53
CA ARG A 836 -52.14 -2.25 -20.35
C ARG A 836 -51.37 -0.95 -20.38
N ASP A 837 -51.00 -0.40 -19.24
CA ASP A 837 -50.15 0.80 -19.19
C ASP A 837 -48.69 0.51 -19.55
N TYR A 838 -47.92 1.55 -19.87
CA TYR A 838 -46.47 1.44 -19.98
C TYR A 838 -45.87 1.09 -18.62
N ASP A 839 -44.73 0.38 -18.63
CA ASP A 839 -44.03 0.10 -17.39
C ASP A 839 -43.42 1.40 -16.82
N SER A 840 -43.48 1.54 -15.49
CA SER A 840 -43.04 2.75 -14.77
C SER A 840 -41.55 3.02 -15.02
N THR A 841 -41.17 4.28 -15.24
CA THR A 841 -39.74 4.67 -15.34
C THR A 841 -39.07 4.80 -13.98
N ASP A 842 -39.82 4.62 -12.89
CA ASP A 842 -39.30 4.62 -11.52
C ASP A 842 -38.52 3.33 -11.24
N PRO A 843 -37.21 3.42 -10.94
CA PRO A 843 -36.37 2.25 -10.68
C PRO A 843 -36.75 1.49 -9.41
N TYR A 844 -37.55 2.07 -8.50
CA TYR A 844 -38.08 1.37 -7.33
C TYR A 844 -39.29 0.47 -7.64
N SER A 845 -39.89 0.61 -8.83
CA SER A 845 -41.06 -0.18 -9.25
C SER A 845 -40.71 -1.64 -9.57
N PHE A 846 -39.43 -1.99 -9.72
CA PHE A 846 -38.99 -3.34 -10.07
C PHE A 846 -38.01 -3.87 -9.04
N LYS A 847 -38.42 -4.93 -8.36
CA LYS A 847 -37.60 -5.61 -7.37
C LYS A 847 -36.68 -6.62 -8.04
N SER A 848 -35.45 -6.69 -7.53
CA SER A 848 -34.48 -7.72 -7.89
C SER A 848 -34.82 -9.09 -7.27
N THR A 849 -34.51 -10.18 -7.99
CA THR A 849 -34.57 -11.56 -7.48
C THR A 849 -33.54 -11.87 -6.40
N PHE A 850 -32.59 -10.97 -6.15
CA PHE A 850 -31.53 -11.19 -5.16
C PHE A 850 -32.07 -11.58 -3.78
N PHE A 851 -33.23 -11.03 -3.39
CA PHE A 851 -33.85 -11.30 -2.10
C PHE A 851 -34.79 -12.51 -2.09
N GLU A 852 -35.08 -13.14 -3.23
CA GLU A 852 -35.97 -14.29 -3.31
C GLU A 852 -35.30 -15.54 -2.71
N GLY A 853 -35.98 -16.18 -1.75
CA GLY A 853 -35.49 -17.40 -1.08
C GLY A 853 -34.49 -17.16 0.06
N ILE A 854 -34.27 -15.91 0.49
CA ILE A 854 -33.55 -15.60 1.73
C ILE A 854 -34.52 -15.75 2.91
N ASP A 855 -34.16 -16.56 3.91
CA ASP A 855 -34.92 -16.68 5.16
C ASP A 855 -34.91 -15.33 5.90
N GLU A 856 -36.07 -14.69 6.03
CA GLU A 856 -36.19 -13.41 6.73
C GLU A 856 -35.95 -13.56 8.24
N THR A 857 -36.03 -14.77 8.78
CA THR A 857 -35.70 -15.05 10.18
C THR A 857 -34.19 -15.18 10.36
N VAL A 858 -33.58 -14.31 11.17
CA VAL A 858 -32.24 -14.55 11.73
C VAL A 858 -32.43 -14.89 13.19
N THR A 859 -31.58 -15.78 13.68
CA THR A 859 -31.74 -16.38 15.00
C THR A 859 -30.57 -16.06 15.94
N CYS A 860 -29.46 -15.48 15.46
CA CYS A 860 -28.22 -15.41 16.25
C CYS A 860 -27.30 -14.21 15.93
N SER A 861 -26.78 -13.56 16.98
CA SER A 861 -25.70 -12.59 16.86
C SER A 861 -24.33 -13.27 16.70
N ALA A 862 -23.36 -12.60 16.09
CA ALA A 862 -22.01 -13.13 15.89
C ALA A 862 -21.34 -13.68 17.17
N LYS A 863 -21.50 -12.95 18.29
CA LYS A 863 -20.99 -13.36 19.60
C LYS A 863 -21.62 -14.68 20.05
N ARG A 864 -22.95 -14.78 19.98
CA ARG A 864 -23.70 -15.98 20.35
C ARG A 864 -23.36 -17.17 19.45
N MET A 865 -23.19 -16.96 18.15
CA MET A 865 -22.79 -18.02 17.21
C MET A 865 -21.39 -18.58 17.51
N ILE A 866 -20.42 -17.73 17.82
CA ILE A 866 -19.08 -18.18 18.22
C ILE A 866 -19.15 -18.93 19.54
N THR A 867 -19.93 -18.45 20.51
CA THR A 867 -20.12 -19.12 21.80
C THR A 867 -20.74 -20.50 21.62
N LEU A 868 -21.83 -20.62 20.84
CA LEU A 868 -22.46 -21.89 20.51
C LEU A 868 -21.48 -22.84 19.80
N ALA A 869 -20.73 -22.37 18.80
CA ALA A 869 -19.74 -23.17 18.11
C ALA A 869 -18.59 -23.65 19.04
N THR A 870 -18.20 -22.83 20.01
CA THR A 870 -17.16 -23.16 21.00
C THR A 870 -17.68 -24.17 22.02
N ILE A 871 -18.91 -24.01 22.49
CA ILE A 871 -19.59 -24.95 23.40
C ILE A 871 -19.79 -26.31 22.71
N MET A 872 -20.23 -26.32 21.45
CA MET A 872 -20.44 -27.54 20.67
C MET A 872 -19.14 -28.27 20.32
N SER A 873 -18.01 -27.56 20.25
CA SER A 873 -16.70 -28.18 19.98
C SER A 873 -16.09 -28.94 21.17
N ASP A 874 -16.54 -28.66 22.41
CA ASP A 874 -16.00 -29.29 23.62
C ASP A 874 -16.74 -30.56 24.06
N GLU A 875 -17.99 -30.78 23.62
CA GLU A 875 -18.76 -31.97 24.05
C GLU A 875 -18.90 -33.08 23.02
N HIS A 876 -18.89 -32.85 21.70
CA HIS A 876 -19.04 -33.93 20.71
C HIS A 876 -18.17 -33.72 19.45
N LEU A 877 -16.94 -34.22 19.50
CA LEU A 877 -16.10 -34.44 18.30
C LEU A 877 -15.59 -35.89 18.25
N SER A 878 -16.53 -36.82 18.35
CA SER A 878 -16.46 -38.08 17.60
C SER A 878 -17.79 -38.24 16.89
N HIS A 879 -17.76 -38.20 15.55
CA HIS A 879 -18.88 -38.39 14.62
C HIS A 879 -19.78 -37.19 14.27
N THR A 880 -19.21 -36.11 13.72
CA THR A 880 -19.72 -35.52 12.45
C THR A 880 -18.62 -34.72 11.76
N SER A 881 -17.96 -35.37 10.80
CA SER A 881 -17.19 -34.72 9.75
C SER A 881 -18.12 -34.11 8.70
N SER A 882 -18.42 -32.81 8.77
CA SER A 882 -18.93 -32.00 7.64
C SER A 882 -18.91 -30.51 8.03
N SER A 883 -18.10 -29.63 7.45
CA SER A 883 -18.00 -29.36 6.02
C SER A 883 -16.56 -29.33 5.50
N LYS A 884 -16.29 -30.08 4.43
CA LYS A 884 -15.06 -30.01 3.61
C LYS A 884 -14.94 -28.72 2.77
N GLN A 885 -15.73 -27.67 3.06
CA GLN A 885 -15.77 -26.47 2.23
C GLN A 885 -14.85 -25.39 2.81
N PRO A 886 -13.81 -24.97 2.07
CA PRO A 886 -12.80 -24.03 2.56
C PRO A 886 -13.36 -22.64 2.85
N ASN A 887 -14.42 -22.22 2.14
CA ASN A 887 -15.09 -20.93 2.37
C ASN A 887 -15.72 -20.82 3.76
N VAL A 888 -16.36 -21.88 4.26
CA VAL A 888 -16.98 -21.92 5.60
C VAL A 888 -15.91 -21.78 6.69
N GLN A 889 -14.74 -22.42 6.52
CA GLN A 889 -13.63 -22.29 7.46
C GLN A 889 -13.06 -20.87 7.48
N SER A 890 -12.94 -20.22 6.32
CA SER A 890 -12.52 -18.83 6.20
C SER A 890 -13.51 -17.88 6.87
N LEU A 891 -14.82 -18.05 6.63
CA LEU A 891 -15.87 -17.24 7.25
C LEU A 891 -15.89 -17.38 8.78
N MET A 892 -15.73 -18.59 9.31
CA MET A 892 -15.62 -18.81 10.75
C MET A 892 -14.41 -18.10 11.37
N ARG A 893 -13.29 -18.03 10.64
CA ARG A 893 -12.09 -17.31 11.08
C ARG A 893 -12.32 -15.81 11.05
N GLU A 894 -12.87 -15.28 9.96
CA GLU A 894 -13.23 -13.87 9.79
C GLU A 894 -14.21 -13.41 10.88
N LEU A 895 -15.27 -14.18 11.14
CA LEU A 895 -16.24 -13.89 12.19
C LEU A 895 -15.59 -13.82 13.57
N LYS A 896 -14.67 -14.75 13.89
CA LYS A 896 -13.88 -14.72 15.13
C LYS A 896 -12.99 -13.49 15.22
N THR A 897 -12.37 -13.08 14.13
CA THR A 897 -11.54 -11.86 14.08
C THR A 897 -12.40 -10.62 14.28
N TYR A 898 -13.53 -10.52 13.58
CA TYR A 898 -14.45 -9.40 13.68
C TYR A 898 -15.00 -9.23 15.10
N VAL A 899 -15.38 -10.31 15.78
CA VAL A 899 -15.88 -10.23 17.16
C VAL A 899 -14.83 -9.75 18.15
N LYS A 900 -13.53 -9.97 17.89
CA LYS A 900 -12.44 -9.43 18.72
C LYS A 900 -12.25 -7.92 18.53
N ASN A 901 -12.51 -7.40 17.33
CA ASN A 901 -12.36 -5.99 17.00
C ASN A 901 -13.52 -5.53 16.10
N PRO A 902 -14.74 -5.39 16.63
CA PRO A 902 -15.90 -5.03 15.83
C PRO A 902 -15.86 -3.55 15.44
N HIS A 903 -16.50 -3.22 14.32
CA HIS A 903 -16.73 -1.81 13.97
C HIS A 903 -17.76 -1.20 14.95
N GLN A 904 -17.51 0.03 15.40
CA GLN A 904 -18.32 0.66 16.47
C GLN A 904 -19.79 0.84 16.10
N ASP A 905 -20.06 1.21 14.84
CA ASP A 905 -21.41 1.48 14.32
C ASP A 905 -22.05 0.33 13.53
N ILE A 906 -21.45 -0.86 13.52
CA ILE A 906 -21.93 -1.99 12.71
C ILE A 906 -22.07 -3.24 13.58
N GLU A 907 -23.25 -3.85 13.55
CA GLU A 907 -23.55 -5.13 14.20
C GLU A 907 -23.82 -6.20 13.14
N VAL A 908 -23.32 -7.42 13.35
CA VAL A 908 -23.49 -8.53 12.39
C VAL A 908 -24.20 -9.73 13.00
N PHE A 909 -25.09 -10.30 12.21
CA PHE A 909 -25.99 -11.40 12.54
C PHE A 909 -25.90 -12.46 11.43
N PRO A 910 -24.93 -13.39 11.53
CA PRO A 910 -24.83 -14.51 10.60
C PRO A 910 -26.00 -15.49 10.79
N ASP A 911 -26.45 -16.13 9.70
CA ASP A 911 -27.50 -17.14 9.75
C ASP A 911 -26.96 -18.49 10.31
N GLU A 912 -27.67 -19.07 11.28
CA GLU A 912 -27.31 -20.34 11.93
C GLU A 912 -27.36 -21.54 10.96
N LYS A 913 -28.32 -21.55 10.03
CA LYS A 913 -28.47 -22.61 9.03
C LYS A 913 -27.46 -22.44 7.89
N ASN A 914 -27.11 -21.19 7.57
CA ASN A 914 -26.22 -20.88 6.46
C ASN A 914 -25.29 -19.70 6.77
N ILE A 915 -24.12 -20.01 7.34
CA ILE A 915 -23.10 -19.01 7.67
C ILE A 915 -22.58 -18.20 6.45
N CYS A 916 -22.89 -18.58 5.21
CA CYS A 916 -22.58 -17.77 4.05
C CYS A 916 -23.58 -16.62 3.82
N GLN A 917 -24.54 -16.41 4.73
CA GLN A 917 -25.56 -15.35 4.64
C GLN A 917 -25.62 -14.57 5.96
N TRP A 918 -25.35 -13.27 5.89
CA TRP A 918 -25.29 -12.41 7.07
C TRP A 918 -26.27 -11.23 6.93
N LYS A 919 -26.92 -10.88 8.03
CA LYS A 919 -27.63 -9.61 8.16
C LYS A 919 -26.77 -8.66 8.98
N ILE A 920 -26.65 -7.43 8.53
CA ILE A 920 -25.74 -6.43 9.07
C ILE A 920 -26.55 -5.18 9.37
N ILE A 921 -26.47 -4.67 10.59
CA ILE A 921 -27.10 -3.41 10.98
C ILE A 921 -26.02 -2.35 11.02
N LEU A 922 -26.14 -1.33 10.17
CA LEU A 922 -25.25 -0.18 10.09
C LEU A 922 -25.94 1.06 10.63
N ARG A 923 -25.34 1.75 11.59
CA ARG A 923 -25.79 3.07 12.04
C ARG A 923 -25.22 4.14 11.12
N GLY A 924 -26.06 5.05 10.67
CA GLY A 924 -25.68 6.10 9.73
C GLY A 924 -24.66 7.07 10.35
N PRO A 925 -23.57 7.43 9.63
CA PRO A 925 -22.51 8.25 10.20
C PRO A 925 -22.97 9.63 10.66
N SER A 926 -22.39 10.12 11.77
CA SER A 926 -22.64 11.47 12.27
C SER A 926 -22.16 12.53 11.29
N GLY A 927 -22.89 13.65 11.18
CA GLY A 927 -22.54 14.76 10.27
C GLY A 927 -22.92 14.54 8.80
N THR A 928 -23.49 13.38 8.46
CA THR A 928 -23.97 13.03 7.11
C THR A 928 -25.50 13.17 7.04
N PRO A 929 -26.14 13.17 5.84
CA PRO A 929 -27.60 13.18 5.76
C PRO A 929 -28.23 11.88 6.28
N TYR A 930 -27.43 10.83 6.49
CA TYR A 930 -27.82 9.52 7.01
C TYR A 930 -27.77 9.47 8.55
N SER A 931 -27.32 10.55 9.21
CA SER A 931 -27.15 10.61 10.66
C SER A 931 -28.46 10.30 11.41
N GLY A 932 -28.36 9.46 12.43
CA GLY A 932 -29.53 8.97 13.19
C GLY A 932 -30.32 7.87 12.48
N GLY A 933 -29.95 7.55 11.24
CA GLY A 933 -30.48 6.43 10.47
C GLY A 933 -29.91 5.08 10.88
N VAL A 934 -30.64 4.01 10.62
CA VAL A 934 -30.27 2.61 10.85
C VAL A 934 -30.61 1.80 9.60
N PHE A 935 -29.58 1.27 8.96
CA PHE A 935 -29.66 0.60 7.68
C PHE A 935 -29.37 -0.89 7.84
N LEU A 936 -30.29 -1.73 7.37
CA LEU A 936 -30.10 -3.16 7.26
C LEU A 936 -29.44 -3.47 5.91
N ILE A 937 -28.35 -4.22 5.97
CA ILE A 937 -27.58 -4.69 4.82
C ILE A 937 -27.58 -6.23 4.85
N PHE A 938 -27.79 -6.85 3.69
CA PHE A 938 -27.62 -8.28 3.51
C PHE A 938 -26.29 -8.57 2.82
N ALA A 939 -25.53 -9.53 3.34
CA ALA A 939 -24.31 -10.01 2.73
C ALA A 939 -24.43 -11.50 2.39
N LYS A 940 -24.07 -11.85 1.15
CA LYS A 940 -24.01 -13.22 0.65
C LYS A 940 -22.59 -13.56 0.23
N PHE A 941 -21.99 -14.54 0.88
CA PHE A 941 -20.65 -15.00 0.57
C PHE A 941 -20.70 -16.12 -0.46
N PRO A 942 -20.00 -16.00 -1.60
CA PRO A 942 -19.96 -17.05 -2.62
C PRO A 942 -19.22 -18.29 -2.13
N LYS A 943 -19.39 -19.42 -2.84
CA LYS A 943 -18.67 -20.68 -2.53
C LYS A 943 -17.16 -20.52 -2.68
N GLU A 944 -16.74 -19.59 -3.53
CA GLU A 944 -15.36 -19.25 -3.83
C GLU A 944 -14.76 -18.25 -2.84
N TYR A 945 -15.50 -17.74 -1.85
CA TYR A 945 -14.95 -16.85 -0.83
C TYR A 945 -13.78 -17.52 -0.07
N PRO A 946 -12.65 -16.84 0.16
CA PRO A 946 -12.39 -15.41 -0.03
C PRO A 946 -11.80 -15.05 -1.40
N TYR A 947 -11.78 -15.94 -2.41
CA TYR A 947 -11.25 -15.59 -3.73
C TYR A 947 -12.19 -14.71 -4.57
N LYS A 948 -13.49 -14.68 -4.22
CA LYS A 948 -14.49 -13.77 -4.76
C LYS A 948 -15.10 -12.92 -3.65
N PRO A 949 -15.43 -11.64 -3.91
CA PRO A 949 -16.00 -10.74 -2.91
C PRO A 949 -17.37 -11.22 -2.44
N PRO A 950 -17.79 -10.82 -1.22
CA PRO A 950 -19.18 -10.96 -0.81
C PRO A 950 -20.08 -10.05 -1.67
N GLU A 951 -21.26 -10.53 -2.01
CA GLU A 951 -22.30 -9.67 -2.59
C GLU A 951 -23.08 -9.01 -1.45
N MET A 952 -22.99 -7.68 -1.34
CA MET A 952 -23.62 -6.90 -0.28
C MET A 952 -24.67 -5.94 -0.83
N ARG A 953 -25.85 -5.90 -0.22
CA ARG A 953 -26.95 -5.01 -0.62
C ARG A 953 -27.67 -4.39 0.56
N PHE A 954 -28.01 -3.10 0.46
CA PHE A 954 -28.91 -2.42 1.38
C PHE A 954 -30.33 -2.97 1.23
N ILE A 955 -30.89 -3.50 2.31
CA ILE A 955 -32.32 -3.82 2.39
C ILE A 955 -33.12 -2.55 2.69
N THR A 956 -32.59 -1.71 3.60
CA THR A 956 -33.20 -0.41 3.89
C THR A 956 -32.96 0.55 2.72
N PRO A 957 -34.01 1.12 2.09
CA PRO A 957 -33.82 2.10 1.03
C PRO A 957 -32.97 3.29 1.48
N ILE A 958 -32.05 3.72 0.63
CA ILE A 958 -31.12 4.83 0.89
C ILE A 958 -30.96 5.68 -0.37
N TYR A 959 -30.87 7.00 -0.20
CA TYR A 959 -30.66 7.94 -1.30
C TYR A 959 -29.17 8.23 -1.42
N HIS A 960 -28.48 7.52 -2.32
CA HIS A 960 -27.02 7.59 -2.44
C HIS A 960 -26.55 7.38 -3.89
N CYS A 961 -25.67 8.23 -4.44
CA CYS A 961 -25.22 8.12 -5.85
C CYS A 961 -24.47 6.81 -6.17
N ASN A 962 -23.80 6.19 -5.19
CA ASN A 962 -23.14 4.88 -5.35
C ASN A 962 -24.00 3.64 -4.96
N ILE A 963 -25.28 3.80 -4.61
CA ILE A 963 -26.19 2.69 -4.23
C ILE A 963 -27.47 2.77 -5.07
N ASN A 964 -27.84 1.68 -5.75
CA ASN A 964 -29.02 1.69 -6.62
C ASN A 964 -30.33 1.42 -5.86
N SER A 965 -31.46 1.51 -6.57
CA SER A 965 -32.81 1.28 -6.00
C SER A 965 -33.03 -0.12 -5.41
N ASN A 966 -32.24 -1.11 -5.82
CA ASN A 966 -32.25 -2.49 -5.30
C ASN A 966 -31.18 -2.71 -4.22
N GLY A 967 -30.56 -1.63 -3.73
CA GLY A 967 -29.60 -1.64 -2.64
C GLY A 967 -28.20 -2.13 -3.01
N ARG A 968 -27.91 -2.40 -4.28
CA ARG A 968 -26.58 -2.85 -4.71
C ARG A 968 -25.57 -1.71 -4.52
N ILE A 969 -24.44 -2.03 -3.91
CA ILE A 969 -23.36 -1.09 -3.62
C ILE A 969 -22.34 -1.16 -4.77
N CYS A 970 -22.02 -0.03 -5.39
CA CYS A 970 -20.92 0.08 -6.33
C CYS A 970 -19.71 0.66 -5.62
N HIS A 971 -18.79 -0.22 -5.22
CA HIS A 971 -17.52 0.17 -4.62
C HIS A 971 -16.42 -0.79 -5.09
N PRO A 972 -15.22 -0.31 -5.46
CA PRO A 972 -14.14 -1.16 -5.99
C PRO A 972 -13.77 -2.35 -5.08
N ILE A 973 -13.90 -2.18 -3.76
CA ILE A 973 -13.63 -3.23 -2.75
C ILE A 973 -14.55 -4.46 -2.89
N LEU A 974 -15.71 -4.33 -3.52
CA LEU A 974 -16.67 -5.41 -3.78
C LEU A 974 -16.58 -5.92 -5.23
N GLY A 975 -15.53 -5.54 -5.97
CA GLY A 975 -15.32 -5.88 -7.38
C GLY A 975 -13.84 -5.83 -7.75
N ARG A 976 -13.45 -4.91 -8.65
CA ARG A 976 -12.11 -4.83 -9.27
C ARG A 976 -10.93 -4.74 -8.30
N ASN A 977 -11.12 -4.14 -7.12
CA ASN A 977 -10.07 -3.95 -6.11
C ASN A 977 -10.22 -4.92 -4.93
N TYR A 978 -11.11 -5.92 -5.03
CA TYR A 978 -11.23 -6.95 -4.00
C TYR A 978 -9.99 -7.84 -3.99
N LEU A 979 -9.35 -7.97 -2.83
CA LEU A 979 -8.29 -8.93 -2.58
C LEU A 979 -8.78 -10.00 -1.61
N PRO A 980 -8.39 -11.29 -1.79
CA PRO A 980 -8.77 -12.36 -0.88
C PRO A 980 -8.23 -12.20 0.55
N THR A 981 -7.31 -11.28 0.76
CA THR A 981 -6.71 -10.94 2.05
C THR A 981 -7.50 -9.88 2.82
N LEU A 982 -8.45 -9.19 2.19
CA LEU A 982 -9.28 -8.19 2.86
C LEU A 982 -10.18 -8.86 3.89
N SER A 983 -10.08 -8.37 5.12
CA SER A 983 -10.95 -8.75 6.22
C SER A 983 -12.36 -8.19 6.04
N ILE A 984 -13.34 -8.85 6.65
CA ILE A 984 -14.72 -8.37 6.63
C ILE A 984 -14.86 -6.99 7.31
N LYS A 985 -14.01 -6.70 8.31
CA LYS A 985 -13.99 -5.39 8.97
C LYS A 985 -13.59 -4.29 7.99
N GLU A 986 -12.54 -4.49 7.19
CA GLU A 986 -12.09 -3.51 6.19
C GLU A 986 -13.18 -3.27 5.15
N ILE A 987 -13.88 -4.31 4.70
CA ILE A 987 -15.03 -4.16 3.78
C ILE A 987 -16.11 -3.27 4.42
N PHE A 988 -16.41 -3.45 5.70
CA PHE A 988 -17.37 -2.62 6.42
C PHE A 988 -16.89 -1.18 6.63
N ASP A 989 -15.60 -0.98 6.95
CA ASP A 989 -14.99 0.35 7.09
C ASP A 989 -15.14 1.14 5.77
N HIS A 990 -14.94 0.50 4.61
CA HIS A 990 -15.13 1.13 3.30
C HIS A 990 -16.59 1.47 3.00
N ILE A 991 -17.54 0.57 3.31
CA ILE A 991 -18.98 0.85 3.13
C ILE A 991 -19.44 2.00 4.03
N TYR A 992 -18.93 2.07 5.26
CA TYR A 992 -19.20 3.18 6.18
C TYR A 992 -18.57 4.49 5.67
N GLY A 993 -17.32 4.43 5.17
CA GLY A 993 -16.62 5.53 4.53
C GLY A 993 -17.35 6.09 3.32
N LEU A 994 -17.94 5.23 2.49
CA LEU A 994 -18.73 5.62 1.32
C LEU A 994 -19.94 6.50 1.70
N LEU A 995 -20.59 6.24 2.84
CA LEU A 995 -21.67 7.09 3.34
C LEU A 995 -21.19 8.43 3.90
N MET A 996 -19.93 8.50 4.36
CA MET A 996 -19.32 9.76 4.83
C MET A 996 -18.88 10.64 3.66
N ALA A 997 -18.27 10.03 2.65
CA ALA A 997 -17.77 10.70 1.46
C ALA A 997 -18.27 9.95 0.21
N PRO A 998 -19.44 10.33 -0.33
CA PRO A 998 -19.92 9.79 -1.59
C PRO A 998 -18.92 10.02 -2.72
N GLU A 999 -18.85 9.10 -3.69
CA GLU A 999 -17.92 9.15 -4.83
C GLU A 999 -18.70 9.43 -6.13
N PRO A 1000 -19.07 10.70 -6.40
CA PRO A 1000 -19.86 11.06 -7.58
C PRO A 1000 -19.12 10.92 -8.92
N ASP A 1001 -17.78 10.80 -8.91
CA ASP A 1001 -16.95 10.58 -10.10
C ASP A 1001 -16.98 9.11 -10.59
N ASP A 1002 -17.42 8.16 -9.74
CA ASP A 1002 -17.71 6.76 -10.11
C ASP A 1002 -19.13 6.34 -9.67
N PRO A 1003 -20.18 6.98 -10.22
CA PRO A 1003 -21.53 6.86 -9.67
C PRO A 1003 -22.27 5.65 -10.23
N LEU A 1004 -23.08 5.01 -9.39
CA LEU A 1004 -24.02 3.98 -9.85
C LEU A 1004 -25.31 4.58 -10.43
N ASP A 1005 -25.75 5.70 -9.88
CA ASP A 1005 -26.85 6.53 -10.38
C ASP A 1005 -26.27 7.88 -10.83
N SER A 1006 -26.11 8.04 -12.14
CA SER A 1006 -25.51 9.24 -12.76
C SER A 1006 -26.39 10.47 -12.60
N VAL A 1007 -27.71 10.30 -12.46
CA VAL A 1007 -28.65 11.40 -12.21
C VAL A 1007 -28.45 11.93 -10.80
N LEU A 1008 -28.28 11.05 -9.81
CA LEU A 1008 -27.96 11.43 -8.43
C LEU A 1008 -26.58 12.08 -8.30
N ALA A 1009 -25.60 11.65 -9.09
CA ALA A 1009 -24.28 12.27 -9.12
C ALA A 1009 -24.31 13.68 -9.71
N GLU A 1010 -25.04 13.88 -10.83
CA GLU A 1010 -25.30 15.20 -11.40
C GLU A 1010 -26.00 16.10 -10.37
N GLU A 1011 -27.02 15.59 -9.67
CA GLU A 1011 -27.73 16.33 -8.61
C GLU A 1011 -26.79 16.67 -7.44
N PHE A 1012 -25.91 15.75 -7.03
CA PHE A 1012 -24.92 16.00 -5.97
C PHE A 1012 -23.93 17.12 -6.35
N HIS A 1013 -23.57 17.22 -7.64
CA HIS A 1013 -22.67 18.26 -8.16
C HIS A 1013 -23.37 19.61 -8.34
N THR A 1014 -24.58 19.60 -8.88
CA THR A 1014 -25.27 20.82 -9.32
C THR A 1014 -26.19 21.40 -8.25
N GLU A 1015 -26.84 20.55 -7.47
CA GLU A 1015 -27.91 20.90 -6.51
C GLU A 1015 -27.69 20.19 -5.16
N LYS A 1016 -26.46 20.30 -4.62
CA LYS A 1016 -26.02 19.57 -3.43
C LYS A 1016 -26.96 19.70 -2.21
N ASP A 1017 -27.51 20.88 -1.96
CA ASP A 1017 -28.42 21.09 -0.83
C ASP A 1017 -29.73 20.30 -0.96
N GLU A 1018 -30.25 20.21 -2.20
CA GLU A 1018 -31.47 19.45 -2.51
C GLU A 1018 -31.22 17.95 -2.38
N TYR A 1019 -30.07 17.47 -2.87
CA TYR A 1019 -29.63 16.09 -2.66
C TYR A 1019 -29.58 15.74 -1.16
N MET A 1020 -28.94 16.60 -0.36
CA MET A 1020 -28.78 16.39 1.07
C MET A 1020 -30.12 16.45 1.80
N ARG A 1021 -31.05 17.31 1.37
CA ARG A 1021 -32.43 17.38 1.90
C ARG A 1021 -33.19 16.09 1.64
N LYS A 1022 -33.24 15.62 0.39
CA LYS A 1022 -33.91 14.37 0.01
C LYS A 1022 -33.32 13.16 0.73
N ALA A 1023 -32.00 13.11 0.88
CA ALA A 1023 -31.32 12.03 1.61
C ALA A 1023 -31.71 12.01 3.10
N ARG A 1024 -31.82 13.18 3.75
CA ARG A 1024 -32.29 13.27 5.15
C ARG A 1024 -33.76 12.85 5.28
N GLU A 1025 -34.62 13.32 4.37
CA GLU A 1025 -36.05 12.99 4.39
C GLU A 1025 -36.28 11.49 4.22
N LEU A 1026 -35.59 10.86 3.25
CA LEU A 1026 -35.70 9.41 3.07
C LEU A 1026 -35.14 8.63 4.27
N THR A 1027 -34.04 9.11 4.88
CA THR A 1027 -33.48 8.50 6.10
C THR A 1027 -34.47 8.58 7.26
N GLN A 1028 -35.13 9.73 7.45
CA GLN A 1028 -36.13 9.94 8.49
C GLN A 1028 -37.43 9.13 8.25
N ASP A 1029 -37.78 8.86 6.99
CA ASP A 1029 -38.95 8.05 6.65
C ASP A 1029 -38.66 6.54 6.76
N LYS A 1030 -37.50 6.08 6.25
CA LYS A 1030 -37.22 4.64 6.05
C LYS A 1030 -36.25 4.03 7.05
N ALA A 1031 -35.39 4.82 7.69
CA ALA A 1031 -34.25 4.30 8.46
C ALA A 1031 -34.24 4.77 9.93
N THR A 1032 -35.39 5.02 10.56
CA THR A 1032 -35.44 5.59 11.93
C THR A 1032 -34.80 4.72 13.04
N LYS A 1033 -34.58 5.31 14.23
CA LYS A 1033 -34.20 4.58 15.45
C LYS A 1033 -35.20 3.50 15.89
N VAL A 1034 -36.50 3.65 15.59
CA VAL A 1034 -37.51 2.60 15.86
C VAL A 1034 -37.17 1.34 15.05
N THR A 1035 -36.56 1.51 13.88
CA THR A 1035 -36.12 0.41 13.02
C THR A 1035 -35.00 -0.41 13.65
N TRP A 1036 -34.18 0.15 14.55
CA TRP A 1036 -33.15 -0.59 15.32
C TRP A 1036 -33.77 -1.67 16.19
N GLU A 1037 -34.72 -1.30 17.05
CA GLU A 1037 -35.40 -2.23 17.95
C GLU A 1037 -36.26 -3.23 17.17
N ASN A 1038 -36.87 -2.78 16.07
CA ASN A 1038 -37.60 -3.67 15.17
C ASN A 1038 -36.68 -4.70 14.52
N TYR A 1039 -35.49 -4.31 14.07
CA TYR A 1039 -34.51 -5.25 13.55
C TYR A 1039 -34.06 -6.22 14.64
N LYS A 1040 -33.73 -5.76 15.86
CA LYS A 1040 -33.35 -6.67 16.96
C LYS A 1040 -34.45 -7.68 17.30
N LYS A 1041 -35.70 -7.22 17.33
CA LYS A 1041 -36.87 -8.08 17.53
C LYS A 1041 -37.09 -9.07 16.37
N ALA A 1042 -36.91 -8.64 15.13
CA ALA A 1042 -37.02 -9.49 13.94
C ALA A 1042 -35.85 -10.48 13.78
N LEU A 1043 -34.69 -10.16 14.33
CA LEU A 1043 -33.47 -10.98 14.34
C LEU A 1043 -33.35 -11.85 15.61
N GLY A 1044 -34.41 -11.93 16.43
CA GLY A 1044 -34.54 -12.91 17.52
C GLY A 1044 -33.75 -12.61 18.81
N GLU A 1045 -33.26 -11.38 19.03
CA GLU A 1045 -32.71 -10.98 20.34
C GLU A 1045 -33.84 -10.62 21.31
N GLU A 1046 -34.49 -11.61 21.92
CA GLU A 1046 -35.03 -11.40 23.28
C GLU A 1046 -33.83 -11.44 24.24
N ALA A 1047 -33.74 -10.46 25.15
CA ALA A 1047 -32.73 -10.42 26.20
C ALA A 1047 -32.69 -11.79 26.90
N GLY A 1048 -31.58 -12.52 26.71
CA GLY A 1048 -31.52 -13.96 26.93
C GLY A 1048 -32.04 -14.39 28.29
N ASP A 1049 -33.05 -15.27 28.30
CA ASP A 1049 -33.47 -15.95 29.51
C ASP A 1049 -32.32 -16.84 30.02
N VAL A 1050 -31.96 -16.64 31.29
CA VAL A 1050 -30.87 -17.36 31.95
C VAL A 1050 -31.33 -18.79 32.19
N SER A 1051 -30.62 -19.80 31.66
CA SER A 1051 -30.94 -21.21 31.94
C SER A 1051 -31.15 -21.44 33.44
N ASP A 1052 -32.24 -22.12 33.81
CA ASP A 1052 -32.56 -22.42 35.21
C ASP A 1052 -31.45 -23.21 35.92
N ASP A 1053 -30.60 -23.90 35.17
CA ASP A 1053 -29.42 -24.61 35.69
C ASP A 1053 -28.38 -23.67 36.32
N PHE A 1054 -28.39 -22.39 35.96
CA PHE A 1054 -27.50 -21.37 36.53
C PHE A 1054 -28.11 -20.64 37.73
N LYS A 1055 -29.38 -20.89 38.03
CA LYS A 1055 -30.10 -20.29 39.15
C LYS A 1055 -30.16 -21.24 40.33
N CYS A 1056 -30.01 -20.71 41.53
CA CYS A 1056 -30.20 -21.45 42.77
C CYS A 1056 -31.69 -21.78 42.97
N PRO A 1057 -32.08 -23.05 43.19
CA PRO A 1057 -33.47 -23.43 43.39
C PRO A 1057 -34.15 -22.80 44.61
N LEU A 1058 -33.38 -22.37 45.62
CA LEU A 1058 -33.91 -21.72 46.82
C LEU A 1058 -34.14 -20.22 46.63
N THR A 1059 -33.31 -19.55 45.82
CA THR A 1059 -33.33 -18.09 45.70
C THR A 1059 -33.86 -17.60 44.36
N GLY A 1060 -33.91 -18.46 43.34
CA GLY A 1060 -34.23 -18.10 41.95
C GLY A 1060 -33.17 -17.22 41.27
N LYS A 1061 -32.05 -16.96 41.94
CA LYS A 1061 -30.98 -16.06 41.47
C LYS A 1061 -29.78 -16.85 40.98
N LEU A 1062 -29.00 -16.25 40.08
CA LEU A 1062 -27.73 -16.81 39.59
C LEU A 1062 -26.79 -17.18 40.74
N PHE A 1063 -26.17 -18.37 40.65
CA PHE A 1063 -25.20 -18.83 41.65
C PHE A 1063 -23.99 -17.89 41.79
N ILE A 1064 -23.63 -17.54 43.01
CA ILE A 1064 -22.42 -16.77 43.36
C ILE A 1064 -21.43 -17.70 44.06
N ASN A 1065 -21.90 -18.51 45.00
CA ASN A 1065 -21.08 -19.42 45.76
C ASN A 1065 -21.73 -20.80 45.91
N PRO A 1066 -21.93 -21.51 44.78
CA PRO A 1066 -22.68 -22.76 44.76
C PRO A 1066 -21.99 -23.86 45.58
N VAL A 1067 -22.79 -24.59 46.36
CA VAL A 1067 -22.38 -25.78 47.13
C VAL A 1067 -23.27 -26.96 46.78
N SER A 1068 -22.67 -28.14 46.68
CA SER A 1068 -23.38 -29.40 46.49
C SER A 1068 -23.55 -30.11 47.83
N THR A 1069 -24.75 -30.65 48.04
CA THR A 1069 -25.02 -31.58 49.13
C THR A 1069 -24.55 -33.00 48.78
N PRO A 1070 -24.37 -33.89 49.77
CA PRO A 1070 -24.04 -35.30 49.51
C PRO A 1070 -25.05 -36.02 48.60
N SER A 1071 -26.29 -35.53 48.54
CA SER A 1071 -27.35 -36.05 47.66
C SER A 1071 -27.21 -35.59 46.20
N GLY A 1072 -26.19 -34.79 45.87
CA GLY A 1072 -25.87 -34.34 44.51
C GLY A 1072 -26.58 -33.06 44.07
N HIS A 1073 -27.32 -32.39 44.95
CA HIS A 1073 -28.04 -31.16 44.62
C HIS A 1073 -27.22 -29.91 44.94
N THR A 1074 -27.26 -28.91 44.06
CA THR A 1074 -26.51 -27.66 44.21
C THR A 1074 -27.41 -26.50 44.64
N TYR A 1075 -26.94 -25.74 45.63
CA TYR A 1075 -27.61 -24.56 46.18
C TYR A 1075 -26.62 -23.42 46.40
N GLU A 1076 -27.12 -22.20 46.56
CA GLU A 1076 -26.32 -21.09 47.04
C GLU A 1076 -25.98 -21.31 48.51
N ARG A 1077 -24.70 -21.16 48.89
CA ARG A 1077 -24.22 -21.53 50.23
C ARG A 1077 -25.00 -20.83 51.33
N ASP A 1078 -25.13 -19.51 51.24
CA ASP A 1078 -25.76 -18.73 52.31
C ASP A 1078 -27.25 -19.06 52.44
N ALA A 1079 -27.93 -19.24 51.31
CA ALA A 1079 -29.35 -19.62 51.28
C ALA A 1079 -29.59 -21.03 51.84
N LEU A 1080 -28.69 -21.97 51.55
CA LEU A 1080 -28.78 -23.33 52.08
C LEU A 1080 -28.52 -23.34 53.60
N LEU A 1081 -27.52 -22.61 54.08
CA LEU A 1081 -27.22 -22.52 55.53
C LEU A 1081 -28.38 -21.90 56.31
N GLU A 1082 -29.01 -20.85 55.76
CA GLU A 1082 -30.20 -20.24 56.35
C GLU A 1082 -31.39 -21.22 56.39
N TYR A 1083 -31.57 -22.01 55.32
CA TYR A 1083 -32.59 -23.06 55.28
C TYR A 1083 -32.31 -24.16 56.31
N MET A 1084 -31.07 -24.64 56.40
CA MET A 1084 -30.64 -25.68 57.35
C MET A 1084 -30.85 -25.24 58.80
N ALA A 1085 -30.50 -23.99 59.13
CA ALA A 1085 -30.71 -23.44 60.48
C ALA A 1085 -32.19 -23.37 60.88
N ARG A 1086 -33.10 -23.18 59.91
CA ARG A 1086 -34.56 -23.12 60.15
C ARG A 1086 -35.24 -24.48 60.13
N ASN A 1087 -34.62 -25.49 59.53
CA ASN A 1087 -35.26 -26.79 59.23
C ASN A 1087 -34.41 -27.97 59.73
N ASP A 1088 -33.78 -27.83 60.90
CA ASP A 1088 -33.03 -28.89 61.60
C ASP A 1088 -31.96 -29.60 60.73
N ASN A 1089 -31.19 -28.80 59.99
CA ASN A 1089 -30.10 -29.25 59.12
C ASN A 1089 -30.52 -30.21 58.00
N MET A 1090 -31.71 -30.01 57.42
CA MET A 1090 -32.24 -30.87 56.35
C MET A 1090 -31.92 -30.32 54.95
N ASP A 1091 -31.66 -31.23 54.00
CA ASP A 1091 -31.60 -30.94 52.56
C ASP A 1091 -32.98 -30.47 52.07
N PRO A 1092 -33.07 -29.33 51.35
CA PRO A 1092 -34.34 -28.83 50.84
C PRO A 1092 -35.11 -29.82 49.96
N LYS A 1093 -34.41 -30.63 49.14
CA LYS A 1093 -35.00 -31.49 48.12
C LYS A 1093 -34.96 -32.98 48.48
N SER A 1094 -33.83 -33.48 48.97
CA SER A 1094 -33.73 -34.90 49.37
C SER A 1094 -34.33 -35.18 50.76
N LYS A 1095 -34.57 -34.13 51.57
CA LYS A 1095 -35.05 -34.24 52.95
C LYS A 1095 -34.18 -35.15 53.84
N GLN A 1096 -32.89 -35.26 53.52
CA GLN A 1096 -31.91 -35.95 54.37
C GLN A 1096 -31.20 -34.94 55.27
N ARG A 1097 -30.79 -35.37 56.47
CA ARG A 1097 -30.03 -34.52 57.38
C ARG A 1097 -28.59 -34.40 56.88
N ILE A 1098 -28.07 -33.18 56.82
CA ILE A 1098 -26.74 -32.87 56.30
C ILE A 1098 -26.01 -31.98 57.30
N ALA A 1099 -24.74 -32.28 57.58
CA ALA A 1099 -23.91 -31.39 58.40
C ALA A 1099 -23.18 -30.35 57.53
N ASN A 1100 -22.87 -29.17 58.09
CA ASN A 1100 -22.26 -28.07 57.34
C ASN A 1100 -20.90 -28.43 56.72
N ASP A 1101 -20.13 -29.30 57.39
CA ASP A 1101 -18.84 -29.81 56.94
C ASP A 1101 -18.94 -30.82 55.77
N GLU A 1102 -20.13 -31.34 55.50
CA GLU A 1102 -20.40 -32.22 54.35
C GLU A 1102 -20.67 -31.45 53.06
N LEU A 1103 -20.88 -30.13 53.12
CA LEU A 1103 -21.11 -29.29 51.95
C LEU A 1103 -19.84 -29.10 51.14
N ARG A 1104 -19.87 -29.50 49.86
CA ARG A 1104 -18.73 -29.35 48.96
C ARG A 1104 -18.94 -28.16 48.01
N PRO A 1105 -17.96 -27.25 47.85
CA PRO A 1105 -18.06 -26.20 46.82
C PRO A 1105 -18.25 -26.82 45.44
N ASN A 1106 -19.26 -26.37 44.69
CA ASN A 1106 -19.44 -26.77 43.29
C ASN A 1106 -18.68 -25.82 42.37
N SER A 1107 -17.37 -26.06 42.23
CA SER A 1107 -16.48 -25.24 41.43
C SER A 1107 -16.81 -25.25 39.93
N ILE A 1108 -17.49 -26.30 39.45
CA ILE A 1108 -17.91 -26.43 38.05
C ILE A 1108 -19.03 -25.43 37.76
N ILE A 1109 -20.12 -25.48 38.53
CA ILE A 1109 -21.23 -24.52 38.38
C ILE A 1109 -20.75 -23.09 38.61
N LYS A 1110 -19.86 -22.88 39.58
CA LYS A 1110 -19.25 -21.56 39.81
C LYS A 1110 -18.50 -21.04 38.58
N LYS A 1111 -17.64 -21.86 37.97
CA LYS A 1111 -16.91 -21.49 36.75
C LYS A 1111 -17.85 -21.25 35.56
N LEU A 1112 -18.90 -22.06 35.41
CA LEU A 1112 -19.88 -21.90 34.33
C LEU A 1112 -20.67 -20.60 34.48
N VAL A 1113 -21.14 -20.27 35.69
CA VAL A 1113 -21.87 -19.02 35.96
C VAL A 1113 -20.95 -17.81 35.90
N ASP A 1114 -19.71 -17.91 36.38
CA ASP A 1114 -18.73 -16.82 36.27
C ASP A 1114 -18.32 -16.57 34.82
N ASN A 1115 -18.20 -17.61 34.01
CA ASN A 1115 -18.00 -17.47 32.57
C ASN A 1115 -19.23 -16.84 31.90
N PHE A 1116 -20.44 -17.29 32.23
CA PHE A 1116 -21.69 -16.69 31.74
C PHE A 1116 -21.81 -15.21 32.10
N ARG A 1117 -21.42 -14.82 33.32
CA ARG A 1117 -21.35 -13.42 33.76
C ARG A 1117 -20.33 -12.63 32.94
N LYS A 1118 -19.13 -13.19 32.71
CA LYS A 1118 -18.08 -12.55 31.92
C LYS A 1118 -18.46 -12.38 30.44
N THR A 1119 -19.29 -13.25 29.88
CA THR A 1119 -19.69 -13.20 28.47
C THR A 1119 -20.94 -12.36 28.21
N ASN A 1120 -21.82 -12.15 29.21
CA ASN A 1120 -23.10 -11.44 29.05
C ASN A 1120 -23.21 -10.11 29.83
N LEU A 1121 -22.13 -9.64 30.46
CA LEU A 1121 -22.09 -8.26 30.96
C LEU A 1121 -21.84 -7.30 29.80
N VAL A 1122 -22.93 -6.66 29.37
CA VAL A 1122 -22.96 -5.36 28.66
C VAL A 1122 -22.27 -4.29 29.49
#